data_AF-A0A5C3E626-F1
#
_entry.id   AF-A0A5C3E626-F1
#
_cell.length_a   1.000
_cell.length_b   1.000
_cell.length_c   1.000
_cell.angle_alpha   90.00
_cell.angle_beta   90.00
_cell.angle_gamma   90.00
#
_symmetry.space_group_name_H-M   'P 1'
#
loop_
_entity.id
_entity.type
_entity.pdbx_description
1 polymer ?
#
loop_
_entity_poly.entity_id
_entity_poly.type
_entity_poly.pdbx_seq_one_letter_code
_entity_poly.pdbx_strand_id
1 'polypeptide(L)'
;MAPVPTETAVWNPSEATSSASGSTRATTPELALAVKNKKKACVVGLGMVGIAFIEKLLKYDLQSGRDEWEVTVFGEEPLVAYNRVGLTQYFANRSVDSLYLNELAWYSSHAKGKLTYHLSDPVVAIDAENRTIRTDRGVEFQYDECILATGSDASLPPYISRDQFFSTKGTFVYRTIQDLDNIIAYAAEAPHKIGRRIRKAGVIGGGLLGLEAAKALLDLEEIDQVVLVERNRWVLSRQLDQEGGTLVLDKVRDLGVEVLLQARVRDLIWNQEGRLTAMLMHGNDGLPDEPFDIDMLVFAVGITPRDELAKVVPGLATQKKGGGFVVGDQLATSIPNVYAIGECASFQEQTYGLIAPGIEMAEVLAFNLTEGPHHAMRKMKSPDVSTKLKLMGVDVASFGDFFADQGKITKPLPGTRPRRAKTDGSDALPMSPEEVKSSVKALTYRDPFSDVYKKYIFTADGKYLLGGMMVGDVKDYVKLVALCNKGAAIEKPPAELIIGAKKEGEEEGDDLPDEAQVCSCHNVTKGDLIRCVKDGGVRSVGEMKASTKCGTGCGGCLPLSQSILNKALKEAGVEISNHLCGHFAYTRQELYQIIKFKKLRDFTSVMKSVGKKSDSLGCEVCRPAIGSILSSLYNDWIMNPQQRQTQDTNDRYLANMQRDGTYSVVPRMAAGEVTPAGLIVIGEVSKEFGLYTKITGGQRIDMFGAKKQDLPAIWEKLVDAGFESGHAYGKALRTVKSCVGSTWCRYGVGDSVGLAHELETRYKGLRAPHKFKGGVSGCVRECAEAQGKDFGLIATTKGWNIYVGGNGGAKPRHAELIAEDVTRRQAIKILDRFILFYIRSADKLERTARWIEKYPGGLKGLKEVIVDDKLGICQELEREMEVLVGTYHCEWTKVVRDPARRKAFRQFANTDETQAVSEKLSERDQQRPIDWPVESGPLHFSILDVVKDAVWEWRPVCKYIDLDPQSDAPSSATIKYGDTQIAVWNIPGRGIRAAQNMCPHRRAFVLADGLVGEDDKGREYVSCPLHKRNYLLSASAGEEGGKCNDGDYSIMVFEAKVDEAQDLVYLKLPPSEALDAVLSTSKWMLRRATEESDALAGGQLHSVEITGPLDAEQLERAPVGSAKKLGNKVSPTVKASCGQGSVLDW
;
A
#
# COMPACT_ATOMS: atom_id res chain seq x y z
N MET A 1 -38.42 37.25 0.15
CA MET A 1 -39.79 36.88 0.55
C MET A 1 -39.76 35.44 1.07
N ALA A 2 -40.65 35.02 1.96
CA ALA A 2 -40.56 33.80 2.77
C ALA A 2 -41.97 33.16 2.96
N PRO A 3 -42.20 32.05 3.71
CA PRO A 3 -41.31 31.12 4.44
C PRO A 3 -41.64 29.59 4.28
N VAL A 4 -41.08 28.73 5.16
CA VAL A 4 -41.25 27.25 5.35
C VAL A 4 -42.57 26.86 6.09
N PRO A 5 -43.12 25.61 5.99
CA PRO A 5 -42.85 24.40 6.86
C PRO A 5 -42.79 23.05 6.05
N THR A 6 -42.52 21.79 6.49
CA THR A 6 -42.25 20.99 7.75
C THR A 6 -43.34 20.03 8.32
N GLU A 7 -42.90 18.80 8.71
CA GLU A 7 -43.41 17.81 9.74
C GLU A 7 -44.40 16.61 9.48
N THR A 8 -43.83 15.38 9.40
CA THR A 8 -44.06 14.09 10.17
C THR A 8 -45.36 13.22 10.24
N ALA A 9 -45.15 11.89 10.00
CA ALA A 9 -45.70 10.65 10.67
C ALA A 9 -47.21 10.26 10.50
N VAL A 10 -47.76 9.05 10.85
CA VAL A 10 -47.36 7.86 11.67
C VAL A 10 -48.08 6.54 11.22
N TRP A 11 -47.54 5.34 11.57
CA TRP A 11 -48.24 4.05 11.92
C TRP A 11 -49.01 3.20 10.83
N ASN A 12 -49.45 1.93 11.04
CA ASN A 12 -48.83 0.62 11.42
C ASN A 12 -49.85 -0.56 11.12
N PRO A 13 -49.50 -1.88 11.14
CA PRO A 13 -50.38 -2.98 10.67
C PRO A 13 -50.92 -3.96 11.76
N SER A 14 -51.89 -4.84 11.41
CA SER A 14 -52.34 -5.99 12.24
C SER A 14 -53.17 -7.07 11.50
N GLU A 15 -52.84 -8.37 11.73
CA GLU A 15 -53.76 -9.55 11.84
C GLU A 15 -54.67 -9.96 10.64
N ALA A 16 -55.28 -11.16 10.51
CA ALA A 16 -55.05 -12.58 10.91
C ALA A 16 -56.06 -13.46 10.07
N THR A 17 -56.27 -14.80 10.14
CA THR A 17 -55.84 -15.93 11.01
C THR A 17 -55.71 -17.23 10.16
N SER A 18 -56.17 -18.43 10.60
CA SER A 18 -56.04 -19.71 9.86
C SER A 18 -57.10 -20.78 10.23
N SER A 19 -57.28 -21.81 9.37
CA SER A 19 -57.83 -23.16 9.73
C SER A 19 -57.54 -24.22 8.65
N ALA A 20 -57.58 -25.52 9.00
CA ALA A 20 -57.25 -26.68 8.14
C ALA A 20 -58.51 -27.53 7.78
N SER A 21 -58.51 -28.72 7.13
CA SER A 21 -57.48 -29.71 6.73
C SER A 21 -58.03 -30.72 5.67
N GLY A 22 -57.17 -31.49 4.98
CA GLY A 22 -57.48 -32.89 4.58
C GLY A 22 -57.27 -33.40 3.14
N SER A 23 -56.15 -34.11 2.91
CA SER A 23 -55.98 -35.37 2.10
C SER A 23 -56.53 -35.53 0.65
N THR A 24 -55.83 -36.08 -0.36
CA THR A 24 -54.42 -36.52 -0.55
C THR A 24 -54.14 -36.88 -2.02
N ARG A 25 -52.88 -36.69 -2.48
CA ARG A 25 -52.18 -37.38 -3.59
C ARG A 25 -52.70 -37.18 -5.04
N ALA A 26 -51.84 -37.05 -6.06
CA ALA A 26 -50.38 -36.79 -6.07
C ALA A 26 -49.96 -36.18 -7.42
N THR A 27 -49.01 -35.25 -7.40
CA THR A 27 -48.39 -34.60 -8.57
C THR A 27 -46.88 -34.47 -8.36
N THR A 28 -46.12 -34.50 -9.45
CA THR A 28 -44.66 -34.32 -9.47
C THR A 28 -44.28 -32.83 -9.28
N PRO A 29 -43.13 -32.52 -8.66
CA PRO A 29 -42.90 -31.19 -8.08
C PRO A 29 -42.31 -30.16 -9.05
N GLU A 30 -42.80 -28.93 -8.95
CA GLU A 30 -42.03 -27.74 -9.31
C GLU A 30 -40.89 -27.54 -8.30
N LEU A 31 -39.67 -27.27 -8.78
CA LEU A 31 -38.60 -26.82 -7.89
C LEU A 31 -38.79 -25.34 -7.56
N ALA A 32 -39.52 -25.06 -6.49
CA ALA A 32 -39.44 -23.78 -5.82
C ALA A 32 -37.98 -23.55 -5.37
N LEU A 33 -37.42 -22.39 -5.73
CA LEU A 33 -36.16 -21.91 -5.16
C LEU A 33 -36.38 -21.67 -3.67
N ALA A 34 -36.02 -22.66 -2.86
CA ALA A 34 -36.08 -22.55 -1.41
C ALA A 34 -35.21 -21.38 -0.95
N VAL A 35 -35.81 -20.43 -0.24
CA VAL A 35 -35.05 -19.44 0.52
C VAL A 35 -34.22 -20.21 1.54
N LYS A 36 -32.90 -20.33 1.29
CA LYS A 36 -31.97 -20.80 2.31
C LYS A 36 -32.05 -19.82 3.48
N ASN A 37 -32.63 -20.24 4.60
CA ASN A 37 -32.47 -19.51 5.85
C ASN A 37 -30.98 -19.46 6.18
N LYS A 38 -30.41 -18.26 6.15
CA LYS A 38 -29.01 -18.04 6.51
C LYS A 38 -28.83 -18.23 8.01
N LYS A 39 -27.69 -18.80 8.41
CA LYS A 39 -27.31 -19.00 9.80
C LYS A 39 -26.95 -17.67 10.44
N LYS A 40 -27.52 -17.39 11.62
CA LYS A 40 -27.30 -16.15 12.35
C LYS A 40 -26.12 -16.29 13.32
N ALA A 41 -25.01 -15.64 13.00
CA ALA A 41 -23.89 -15.45 13.91
C ALA A 41 -24.13 -14.19 14.76
N CYS A 42 -24.37 -14.37 16.06
CA CYS A 42 -24.38 -13.29 17.04
C CYS A 42 -22.97 -13.07 17.58
N VAL A 43 -22.42 -11.86 17.44
CA VAL A 43 -21.09 -11.50 17.99
C VAL A 43 -21.27 -10.52 19.15
N VAL A 44 -20.78 -10.90 20.33
CA VAL A 44 -20.90 -10.08 21.54
C VAL A 44 -19.56 -9.38 21.79
N GLY A 45 -19.45 -8.13 21.33
CA GLY A 45 -18.25 -7.29 21.43
C GLY A 45 -17.64 -6.92 20.08
N LEU A 46 -17.76 -5.66 19.67
CA LEU A 46 -17.15 -5.10 18.45
C LEU A 46 -15.69 -4.64 18.67
N GLY A 47 -14.90 -5.46 19.38
CA GLY A 47 -13.46 -5.21 19.57
C GLY A 47 -12.61 -5.63 18.37
N MET A 48 -11.30 -5.39 18.45
CA MET A 48 -10.32 -5.76 17.39
C MET A 48 -10.38 -7.26 17.01
N VAL A 49 -10.67 -8.13 17.98
CA VAL A 49 -10.85 -9.58 17.74
C VAL A 49 -12.22 -9.90 17.16
N GLY A 50 -13.27 -9.18 17.57
CA GLY A 50 -14.62 -9.34 17.04
C GLY A 50 -14.68 -9.00 15.55
N ILE A 51 -14.17 -7.84 15.14
CA ILE A 51 -14.12 -7.48 13.71
C ILE A 51 -13.24 -8.45 12.91
N ALA A 52 -12.10 -8.88 13.44
CA ALA A 52 -11.22 -9.87 12.81
C ALA A 52 -11.79 -11.31 12.78
N PHE A 53 -12.92 -11.57 13.45
CA PHE A 53 -13.73 -12.78 13.26
C PHE A 53 -14.79 -12.54 12.16
N ILE A 54 -15.50 -11.42 12.22
CA ILE A 54 -16.52 -11.01 11.23
C ILE A 54 -15.94 -11.00 9.81
N GLU A 55 -14.80 -10.33 9.62
CA GLU A 55 -14.05 -10.29 8.35
C GLU A 55 -13.75 -11.69 7.79
N LYS A 56 -13.27 -12.60 8.64
CA LYS A 56 -12.88 -13.95 8.23
C LYS A 56 -14.08 -14.84 7.95
N LEU A 57 -15.14 -14.73 8.76
CA LEU A 57 -16.38 -15.48 8.57
C LEU A 57 -17.03 -15.09 7.22
N LEU A 58 -17.22 -13.79 6.98
CA LEU A 58 -17.78 -13.26 5.74
C LEU A 58 -16.89 -13.59 4.53
N LYS A 59 -15.57 -13.50 4.69
CA LYS A 59 -14.62 -13.87 3.64
C LYS A 59 -14.68 -15.35 3.28
N TYR A 60 -14.63 -16.26 4.26
CA TYR A 60 -14.67 -17.70 3.97
C TYR A 60 -16.03 -18.10 3.39
N ASP A 61 -17.14 -17.62 3.96
CA ASP A 61 -18.49 -17.87 3.43
C ASP A 61 -18.63 -17.45 1.96
N LEU A 62 -18.12 -16.26 1.59
CA LEU A 62 -18.09 -15.79 0.21
C LEU A 62 -17.13 -16.61 -0.68
N GLN A 63 -15.89 -16.87 -0.22
CA GLN A 63 -14.90 -17.67 -0.97
C GLN A 63 -15.35 -19.12 -1.19
N SER A 64 -16.23 -19.63 -0.32
CA SER A 64 -16.80 -20.96 -0.41
C SER A 64 -17.96 -21.08 -1.41
N GLY A 65 -18.47 -19.95 -1.91
CA GLY A 65 -19.62 -19.89 -2.82
C GLY A 65 -20.97 -20.24 -2.18
N ARG A 66 -21.05 -20.34 -0.84
CA ARG A 66 -22.28 -20.78 -0.15
C ARG A 66 -23.22 -19.64 0.25
N ASP A 67 -22.68 -18.48 0.66
CA ASP A 67 -23.44 -17.31 1.14
C ASP A 67 -24.46 -17.66 2.23
N GLU A 68 -24.06 -18.52 3.17
CA GLU A 68 -24.93 -19.15 4.17
C GLU A 68 -25.03 -18.40 5.50
N TRP A 69 -24.23 -17.34 5.74
CA TRP A 69 -24.18 -16.65 7.02
C TRP A 69 -24.75 -15.23 7.00
N GLU A 70 -25.38 -14.82 8.11
CA GLU A 70 -25.72 -13.44 8.46
C GLU A 70 -25.09 -13.11 9.81
N VAL A 71 -24.52 -11.91 9.94
CA VAL A 71 -23.78 -11.48 11.14
C VAL A 71 -24.49 -10.32 11.80
N THR A 72 -24.79 -10.44 13.10
CA THR A 72 -25.23 -9.32 13.94
C THR A 72 -24.28 -9.17 15.11
N VAL A 73 -23.67 -7.98 15.27
CA VAL A 73 -22.73 -7.68 16.35
C VAL A 73 -23.30 -6.65 17.32
N PHE A 74 -23.15 -6.91 18.61
CA PHE A 74 -23.57 -6.04 19.71
C PHE A 74 -22.34 -5.47 20.41
N GLY A 75 -22.22 -4.14 20.42
CA GLY A 75 -21.12 -3.38 21.01
C GLY A 75 -21.59 -2.49 22.17
N GLU A 76 -20.83 -2.51 23.26
CA GLU A 76 -21.06 -1.63 24.41
C GLU A 76 -20.55 -0.20 24.17
N GLU A 77 -19.45 -0.05 23.44
CA GLU A 77 -18.91 1.27 23.09
C GLU A 77 -19.78 1.95 22.01
N PRO A 78 -19.84 3.30 21.97
CA PRO A 78 -20.56 4.07 20.95
C PRO A 78 -19.89 4.07 19.57
N LEU A 79 -18.84 3.27 19.36
CA LEU A 79 -17.94 3.31 18.21
C LEU A 79 -17.85 1.95 17.52
N VAL A 80 -17.66 1.96 16.20
CA VAL A 80 -17.25 0.76 15.46
C VAL A 80 -15.79 0.39 15.77
N ALA A 81 -15.36 -0.82 15.38
CA ALA A 81 -14.09 -1.38 15.81
C ALA A 81 -12.87 -0.51 15.42
N TYR A 82 -12.09 -0.12 16.42
CA TYR A 82 -10.90 0.73 16.30
C TYR A 82 -9.65 0.09 16.92
N ASN A 83 -8.49 0.65 16.59
CA ASN A 83 -7.19 0.16 16.99
C ASN A 83 -6.84 0.55 18.43
N ARG A 84 -7.24 -0.30 19.39
CA ARG A 84 -6.94 -0.14 20.82
C ARG A 84 -5.43 -0.22 21.15
N VAL A 85 -4.61 -0.83 20.29
CA VAL A 85 -3.13 -0.81 20.40
C VAL A 85 -2.54 0.52 19.90
N GLY A 86 -3.32 1.31 19.15
CA GLY A 86 -2.93 2.62 18.63
C GLY A 86 -3.31 3.81 19.52
N LEU A 87 -3.89 3.60 20.71
CA LEU A 87 -4.53 4.66 21.51
C LEU A 87 -3.65 5.90 21.76
N THR A 88 -2.34 5.73 21.95
CA THR A 88 -1.42 6.86 22.17
C THR A 88 -1.38 7.84 20.98
N GLN A 89 -1.71 7.38 19.76
CA GLN A 89 -1.81 8.24 18.57
C GLN A 89 -2.99 9.23 18.66
N TYR A 90 -4.04 8.89 19.41
CA TYR A 90 -5.18 9.78 19.65
C TYR A 90 -4.74 11.09 20.32
N PHE A 91 -3.67 11.08 21.12
CA PHE A 91 -3.15 12.30 21.75
C PHE A 91 -2.56 13.29 20.75
N ALA A 92 -2.02 12.82 19.64
CA ALA A 92 -1.41 13.67 18.62
C ALA A 92 -2.43 14.29 17.64
N ASN A 93 -3.62 13.70 17.47
CA ASN A 93 -4.55 14.09 16.40
C ASN A 93 -6.04 14.23 16.80
N ARG A 94 -6.45 13.74 17.99
CA ARG A 94 -7.84 13.70 18.48
C ARG A 94 -8.85 13.10 17.47
N SER A 95 -8.40 12.23 16.56
CA SER A 95 -9.18 11.72 15.45
C SER A 95 -9.49 10.23 15.62
N VAL A 96 -10.74 9.92 15.98
CA VAL A 96 -11.23 8.53 16.07
C VAL A 96 -11.17 7.84 14.69
N ASP A 97 -11.48 8.58 13.63
CA ASP A 97 -11.43 8.11 12.24
C ASP A 97 -10.07 7.52 11.85
N SER A 98 -8.98 8.11 12.36
CA SER A 98 -7.61 7.63 12.13
C SER A 98 -7.29 6.28 12.79
N LEU A 99 -8.16 5.79 13.67
CA LEU A 99 -8.01 4.55 14.43
C LEU A 99 -8.99 3.45 13.99
N TYR A 100 -10.01 3.72 13.18
CA TYR A 100 -10.94 2.67 12.72
C TYR A 100 -10.20 1.56 11.97
N LEU A 101 -10.57 0.30 12.23
CA LEU A 101 -9.96 -0.85 11.56
C LEU A 101 -10.51 -1.09 10.15
N ASN A 102 -11.74 -0.65 9.90
CA ASN A 102 -12.32 -0.54 8.57
C ASN A 102 -13.01 0.82 8.45
N GLU A 103 -12.94 1.46 7.28
CA GLU A 103 -13.69 2.69 7.00
C GLU A 103 -15.19 2.47 7.18
N LEU A 104 -15.95 3.50 7.60
CA LEU A 104 -17.40 3.40 7.79
C LEU A 104 -18.14 2.87 6.55
N ALA A 105 -17.62 3.18 5.35
CA ALA A 105 -18.12 2.68 4.07
C ALA A 105 -18.12 1.15 3.94
N TRP A 106 -17.16 0.45 4.58
CA TRP A 106 -17.04 -1.01 4.56
C TRP A 106 -18.22 -1.70 5.28
N TYR A 107 -18.68 -1.13 6.39
CA TYR A 107 -19.85 -1.67 7.10
C TYR A 107 -21.11 -1.56 6.22
N SER A 108 -21.24 -0.48 5.44
CA SER A 108 -22.33 -0.27 4.48
C SER A 108 -22.16 -0.97 3.12
N SER A 109 -20.98 -1.49 2.77
CA SER A 109 -20.74 -2.13 1.46
C SER A 109 -21.21 -3.59 1.38
N HIS A 110 -21.73 -4.13 2.48
CA HIS A 110 -22.30 -5.47 2.55
C HIS A 110 -23.78 -5.48 2.10
N ALA A 111 -24.24 -6.60 1.56
CA ALA A 111 -25.66 -6.77 1.22
C ALA A 111 -26.55 -6.57 2.47
N LYS A 112 -27.72 -5.96 2.30
CA LYS A 112 -28.62 -5.60 3.41
C LYS A 112 -28.94 -6.84 4.28
N GLY A 113 -28.61 -6.77 5.57
CA GLY A 113 -28.77 -7.86 6.54
C GLY A 113 -27.56 -8.78 6.70
N LYS A 114 -26.63 -8.82 5.73
CA LYS A 114 -25.42 -9.67 5.78
C LYS A 114 -24.51 -9.34 6.96
N LEU A 115 -24.37 -8.05 7.26
CA LEU A 115 -23.71 -7.52 8.45
C LEU A 115 -24.58 -6.42 9.06
N THR A 116 -24.95 -6.58 10.33
CA THR A 116 -25.71 -5.62 11.13
C THR A 116 -24.94 -5.35 12.43
N TYR A 117 -24.94 -4.11 12.92
CA TYR A 117 -24.25 -3.75 14.16
C TYR A 117 -25.10 -2.83 15.06
N HIS A 118 -25.06 -3.10 16.36
CA HIS A 118 -25.70 -2.32 17.42
C HIS A 118 -24.60 -1.75 18.33
N LEU A 119 -24.68 -0.46 18.64
CA LEU A 119 -23.68 0.26 19.46
C LEU A 119 -24.34 0.86 20.70
N SER A 120 -23.56 1.04 21.78
CA SER A 120 -24.06 1.47 23.09
C SER A 120 -25.21 0.61 23.62
N ASP A 121 -25.19 -0.69 23.32
CA ASP A 121 -26.21 -1.66 23.74
C ASP A 121 -25.57 -3.02 24.08
N PRO A 122 -25.00 -3.17 25.29
CA PRO A 122 -24.35 -4.42 25.69
C PRO A 122 -25.35 -5.56 25.84
N VAL A 123 -24.91 -6.79 25.56
CA VAL A 123 -25.67 -8.01 25.90
C VAL A 123 -25.61 -8.22 27.41
N VAL A 124 -26.77 -8.41 28.04
CA VAL A 124 -26.90 -8.59 29.50
C VAL A 124 -27.45 -9.96 29.89
N ALA A 125 -27.97 -10.74 28.94
CA ALA A 125 -28.38 -12.13 29.16
C ALA A 125 -28.26 -12.96 27.88
N ILE A 126 -28.07 -14.27 28.05
CA ILE A 126 -28.10 -15.29 26.99
C ILE A 126 -28.97 -16.44 27.51
N ASP A 127 -30.02 -16.78 26.76
CA ASP A 127 -30.81 -17.98 26.93
C ASP A 127 -30.28 -19.05 25.96
N ALA A 128 -29.62 -20.06 26.53
CA ALA A 128 -29.01 -21.15 25.78
C ALA A 128 -30.02 -22.22 25.31
N GLU A 129 -31.22 -22.29 25.92
CA GLU A 129 -32.26 -23.25 25.56
C GLU A 129 -33.05 -22.75 24.35
N ASN A 130 -33.43 -21.47 24.35
CA ASN A 130 -34.15 -20.81 23.26
C ASN A 130 -33.23 -20.21 22.18
N ARG A 131 -31.91 -20.19 22.42
CA ARG A 131 -30.86 -19.55 21.61
C ARG A 131 -31.17 -18.08 21.31
N THR A 132 -31.43 -17.31 22.36
CA THR A 132 -31.63 -15.85 22.27
C THR A 132 -30.64 -15.12 23.15
N ILE A 133 -30.19 -13.95 22.71
CA ILE A 133 -29.55 -12.95 23.58
C ILE A 133 -30.57 -11.86 23.91
N ARG A 134 -30.34 -11.16 25.03
CA ARG A 134 -31.06 -9.92 25.37
C ARG A 134 -30.08 -8.82 25.74
N THR A 135 -30.27 -7.64 25.16
CA THR A 135 -29.46 -6.44 25.44
C THR A 135 -30.02 -5.60 26.60
N ASP A 136 -29.23 -4.63 27.05
CA ASP A 136 -29.62 -3.68 28.11
C ASP A 136 -30.82 -2.81 27.69
N ARG A 137 -30.87 -2.38 26.41
CA ARG A 137 -32.03 -1.67 25.84
C ARG A 137 -33.22 -2.58 25.54
N GLY A 138 -33.14 -3.87 25.87
CA GLY A 138 -34.23 -4.83 25.70
C GLY A 138 -34.39 -5.38 24.28
N VAL A 139 -33.37 -5.31 23.42
CA VAL A 139 -33.38 -6.01 22.14
C VAL A 139 -33.19 -7.51 22.40
N GLU A 140 -34.16 -8.32 21.99
CA GLU A 140 -34.04 -9.78 21.95
C GLU A 140 -33.64 -10.23 20.54
N PHE A 141 -32.60 -11.06 20.43
CA PHE A 141 -32.08 -11.53 19.14
C PHE A 141 -31.82 -13.04 19.17
N GLN A 142 -32.42 -13.77 18.24
CA GLN A 142 -32.26 -15.22 18.09
C GLN A 142 -31.04 -15.55 17.21
N TYR A 143 -30.19 -16.46 17.66
CA TYR A 143 -28.94 -16.86 17.01
C TYR A 143 -28.91 -18.36 16.67
N ASP A 144 -28.10 -18.71 15.67
CA ASP A 144 -27.68 -20.10 15.42
C ASP A 144 -26.37 -20.41 16.14
N GLU A 145 -25.43 -19.47 16.10
CA GLU A 145 -24.15 -19.50 16.85
C GLU A 145 -23.93 -18.15 17.56
N CYS A 146 -23.43 -18.19 18.80
CA CYS A 146 -23.07 -17.00 19.58
C CYS A 146 -21.56 -16.98 19.88
N ILE A 147 -20.91 -15.85 19.64
CA ILE A 147 -19.46 -15.66 19.74
C ILE A 147 -19.16 -14.55 20.74
N LEU A 148 -18.65 -14.91 21.91
CA LEU A 148 -18.24 -14.00 22.97
C LEU A 148 -16.85 -13.41 22.64
N ALA A 149 -16.84 -12.13 22.30
CA ALA A 149 -15.65 -11.34 21.98
C ALA A 149 -15.55 -10.10 22.90
N THR A 150 -16.05 -10.23 24.15
CA THR A 150 -16.17 -9.15 25.15
C THR A 150 -14.83 -8.56 25.61
N GLY A 151 -13.73 -9.28 25.37
CA GLY A 151 -12.37 -8.80 25.62
C GLY A 151 -12.04 -8.67 27.11
N SER A 152 -11.37 -7.58 27.48
CA SER A 152 -10.99 -7.29 28.87
C SER A 152 -11.27 -5.83 29.28
N ASP A 153 -11.47 -5.63 30.58
CA ASP A 153 -11.54 -4.33 31.26
C ASP A 153 -10.17 -4.01 31.91
N ALA A 154 -9.95 -2.76 32.31
CA ALA A 154 -8.78 -2.36 33.09
C ALA A 154 -8.86 -2.87 34.54
N SER A 155 -7.78 -3.46 35.06
CA SER A 155 -7.73 -3.89 36.46
C SER A 155 -7.51 -2.68 37.38
N LEU A 156 -8.31 -2.55 38.45
CA LEU A 156 -8.08 -1.59 39.53
C LEU A 156 -7.18 -2.18 40.64
N PRO A 157 -6.39 -1.35 41.35
CA PRO A 157 -5.66 -1.77 42.55
C PRO A 157 -6.59 -2.20 43.71
N PRO A 158 -6.15 -3.06 44.63
CA PRO A 158 -7.00 -3.58 45.71
C PRO A 158 -7.38 -2.57 46.81
N TYR A 159 -6.84 -1.35 46.76
CA TYR A 159 -7.15 -0.25 47.68
C TYR A 159 -8.22 0.72 47.16
N ILE A 160 -8.81 0.47 45.97
CA ILE A 160 -9.91 1.27 45.42
C ILE A 160 -10.98 0.35 44.82
N SER A 161 -12.25 0.51 45.23
CA SER A 161 -13.36 -0.25 44.63
C SER A 161 -13.82 0.37 43.30
N ARG A 162 -14.53 -0.39 42.45
CA ARG A 162 -15.16 0.18 41.24
C ARG A 162 -16.09 1.36 41.60
N ASP A 163 -16.89 1.23 42.66
CA ASP A 163 -17.83 2.28 43.10
C ASP A 163 -17.10 3.56 43.57
N GLN A 164 -15.97 3.40 44.27
CA GLN A 164 -15.11 4.52 44.67
C GLN A 164 -14.41 5.15 43.46
N PHE A 165 -13.92 4.34 42.51
CA PHE A 165 -13.32 4.82 41.27
C PHE A 165 -14.29 5.67 40.44
N PHE A 166 -15.55 5.25 40.28
CA PHE A 166 -16.55 6.01 39.53
C PHE A 166 -17.09 7.25 40.27
N SER A 167 -16.92 7.35 41.59
CA SER A 167 -17.41 8.49 42.40
C SER A 167 -16.32 9.49 42.79
N THR A 168 -15.04 9.18 42.58
CA THR A 168 -13.90 10.06 42.89
C THR A 168 -13.40 10.83 41.68
N LYS A 169 -12.84 12.03 41.92
CA LYS A 169 -12.36 12.94 40.87
C LYS A 169 -10.84 12.91 40.81
N GLY A 170 -10.29 12.71 39.62
CA GLY A 170 -8.84 12.68 39.38
C GLY A 170 -8.24 11.28 39.26
N THR A 171 -9.04 10.21 39.23
CA THR A 171 -8.59 8.83 38.95
C THR A 171 -9.16 8.31 37.64
N PHE A 172 -8.31 7.67 36.83
CA PHE A 172 -8.63 7.20 35.49
C PHE A 172 -8.00 5.83 35.20
N VAL A 173 -8.36 5.23 34.06
CA VAL A 173 -7.70 4.06 33.46
C VAL A 173 -7.29 4.39 32.02
N TYR A 174 -6.56 3.49 31.35
CA TYR A 174 -6.11 3.70 29.96
C TYR A 174 -6.55 2.50 29.10
N ARG A 175 -7.77 2.56 28.55
CA ARG A 175 -8.39 1.40 27.87
C ARG A 175 -9.33 1.72 26.69
N THR A 176 -10.14 2.76 26.77
CA THR A 176 -11.11 3.17 25.72
C THR A 176 -10.88 4.61 25.27
N ILE A 177 -11.41 5.01 24.11
CA ILE A 177 -11.41 6.43 23.68
C ILE A 177 -12.07 7.33 24.74
N GLN A 178 -13.16 6.86 25.37
CA GLN A 178 -13.84 7.62 26.42
C GLN A 178 -12.95 7.83 27.67
N ASP A 179 -12.12 6.86 28.05
CA ASP A 179 -11.15 7.04 29.15
C ASP A 179 -10.10 8.11 28.81
N LEU A 180 -9.65 8.12 27.55
CA LEU A 180 -8.72 9.12 27.05
C LEU A 180 -9.38 10.51 27.05
N ASP A 181 -10.61 10.65 26.56
CA ASP A 181 -11.37 11.89 26.62
C ASP A 181 -11.58 12.39 28.06
N ASN A 182 -11.85 11.48 29.00
CA ASN A 182 -11.97 11.81 30.42
C ASN A 182 -10.63 12.33 31.01
N ILE A 183 -9.51 11.69 30.65
CA ILE A 183 -8.14 12.13 31.01
C ILE A 183 -7.85 13.53 30.47
N ILE A 184 -8.14 13.77 29.18
CA ILE A 184 -7.88 15.04 28.49
C ILE A 184 -8.74 16.17 29.09
N ALA A 185 -10.04 15.92 29.26
CA ALA A 185 -10.98 16.89 29.81
C ALA A 185 -10.60 17.30 31.23
N TYR A 186 -10.24 16.36 32.11
CA TYR A 186 -9.85 16.68 33.48
C TYR A 186 -8.56 17.52 33.55
N ALA A 187 -7.57 17.24 32.69
CA ALA A 187 -6.35 18.03 32.60
C ALA A 187 -6.63 19.46 32.08
N ALA A 188 -7.43 19.58 31.00
CA ALA A 188 -7.81 20.86 30.41
C ALA A 188 -8.69 21.73 31.32
N GLU A 189 -9.57 21.11 32.13
CA GLU A 189 -10.42 21.81 33.09
C GLU A 189 -9.71 22.15 34.42
N ALA A 190 -8.54 21.56 34.70
CA ALA A 190 -7.83 21.76 35.97
C ALA A 190 -7.58 23.24 36.33
N PRO A 191 -7.15 24.14 35.41
CA PRO A 191 -7.01 25.56 35.71
C PRO A 191 -8.29 26.21 36.25
N HIS A 192 -9.46 25.72 35.85
CA HIS A 192 -10.77 26.23 36.28
C HIS A 192 -11.32 25.49 37.52
N LYS A 193 -11.16 24.16 37.62
CA LYS A 193 -11.72 23.32 38.71
C LYS A 193 -10.79 23.12 39.91
N ILE A 194 -9.49 23.38 39.74
CA ILE A 194 -8.44 23.29 40.77
C ILE A 194 -7.82 24.67 41.04
N GLY A 195 -8.06 25.66 40.15
CA GLY A 195 -7.47 27.00 40.23
C GLY A 195 -6.03 27.07 39.72
N ARG A 196 -5.50 25.97 39.15
CA ARG A 196 -4.14 25.82 38.61
C ARG A 196 -4.03 24.56 37.75
N ARG A 197 -2.93 24.45 37.02
CA ARG A 197 -2.52 23.24 36.28
C ARG A 197 -2.28 22.04 37.19
N ILE A 198 -2.19 20.85 36.59
CA ILE A 198 -1.88 19.58 37.24
C ILE A 198 -0.38 19.54 37.54
N ARG A 199 0.03 19.66 38.82
CA ARG A 199 1.45 19.70 39.20
C ARG A 199 2.13 18.36 39.00
N LYS A 200 1.43 17.29 39.36
CA LYS A 200 1.87 15.90 39.21
C LYS A 200 0.69 15.03 38.78
N ALA A 201 0.88 14.29 37.69
CA ALA A 201 -0.02 13.23 37.23
C ALA A 201 0.70 11.89 37.31
N GLY A 202 0.11 10.90 37.98
CA GLY A 202 0.76 9.61 38.23
C GLY A 202 0.22 8.49 37.37
N VAL A 203 1.07 7.50 37.05
CA VAL A 203 0.69 6.23 36.44
C VAL A 203 1.11 5.08 37.34
N ILE A 204 0.16 4.22 37.71
CA ILE A 204 0.43 3.07 38.58
C ILE A 204 0.64 1.82 37.72
N GLY A 205 1.87 1.31 37.70
CA GLY A 205 2.32 0.16 36.92
C GLY A 205 3.26 0.54 35.78
N GLY A 206 4.49 0.02 35.77
CA GLY A 206 5.50 0.17 34.72
C GLY A 206 5.42 -0.92 33.64
N GLY A 207 4.20 -1.37 33.32
CA GLY A 207 3.93 -2.28 32.21
C GLY A 207 3.76 -1.55 30.87
N LEU A 208 3.39 -2.29 29.82
CA LEU A 208 3.20 -1.76 28.46
C LEU A 208 2.25 -0.56 28.42
N LEU A 209 1.00 -0.78 28.85
CA LEU A 209 -0.03 0.26 28.97
C LEU A 209 0.37 1.40 29.93
N GLY A 210 1.25 1.13 30.88
CA GLY A 210 1.74 2.13 31.84
C GLY A 210 2.77 3.08 31.22
N LEU A 211 3.68 2.58 30.40
CA LEU A 211 4.59 3.42 29.62
C LEU A 211 3.84 4.20 28.52
N GLU A 212 2.82 3.61 27.92
CA GLU A 212 1.94 4.30 26.96
C GLU A 212 1.09 5.40 27.62
N ALA A 213 0.48 5.13 28.78
CA ALA A 213 -0.23 6.14 29.58
C ALA A 213 0.72 7.25 30.08
N ALA A 214 1.94 6.91 30.50
CA ALA A 214 2.94 7.90 30.89
C ALA A 214 3.34 8.80 29.71
N LYS A 215 3.43 8.25 28.48
CA LYS A 215 3.64 9.06 27.27
C LYS A 215 2.45 9.97 27.00
N ALA A 216 1.23 9.42 27.04
CA ALA A 216 0.00 10.16 26.80
C ALA A 216 -0.17 11.36 27.75
N LEU A 217 0.15 11.22 29.03
CA LEU A 217 0.15 12.32 30.00
C LEU A 217 1.28 13.33 29.75
N LEU A 218 2.45 12.88 29.29
CA LEU A 218 3.60 13.75 28.96
C LEU A 218 3.34 14.61 27.71
N ASP A 219 2.44 14.15 26.83
CA ASP A 219 1.97 14.87 25.64
C ASP A 219 0.74 15.78 25.90
N LEU A 220 0.33 15.96 27.16
CA LEU A 220 -0.65 16.99 27.57
C LEU A 220 0.07 18.23 28.09
N GLU A 221 -0.08 19.36 27.40
CA GLU A 221 0.59 20.61 27.78
C GLU A 221 0.15 21.13 29.16
N GLU A 222 -0.99 20.69 29.71
CA GLU A 222 -1.57 21.11 30.99
C GLU A 222 -1.00 20.42 32.24
N ILE A 223 -0.11 19.44 32.06
CA ILE A 223 0.54 18.67 33.13
C ILE A 223 1.98 19.15 33.32
N ASP A 224 2.36 19.48 34.56
CA ASP A 224 3.69 20.03 34.86
C ASP A 224 4.75 18.92 35.08
N GLN A 225 4.36 17.74 35.58
CA GLN A 225 5.23 16.59 35.81
C GLN A 225 4.44 15.27 35.73
N VAL A 226 5.01 14.26 35.06
CA VAL A 226 4.48 12.89 35.04
C VAL A 226 5.29 12.00 35.99
N VAL A 227 4.61 11.14 36.77
CA VAL A 227 5.22 10.22 37.74
C VAL A 227 4.83 8.78 37.46
N LEU A 228 5.79 7.90 37.18
CA LEU A 228 5.55 6.46 37.01
C LEU A 228 5.87 5.72 38.31
N VAL A 229 4.91 4.96 38.83
CA VAL A 229 5.04 4.19 40.08
C VAL A 229 5.06 2.69 39.77
N GLU A 230 6.18 2.02 40.05
CA GLU A 230 6.37 0.59 39.81
C GLU A 230 6.90 -0.11 41.07
N ARG A 231 6.26 -1.23 41.43
CA ARG A 231 6.56 -2.05 42.61
C ARG A 231 7.75 -3.00 42.41
N ASN A 232 8.14 -3.24 41.17
CA ASN A 232 9.30 -4.03 40.76
C ASN A 232 10.59 -3.18 40.75
N ARG A 233 11.72 -3.84 40.48
CA ARG A 233 13.05 -3.20 40.36
C ARG A 233 13.34 -2.60 38.98
N TRP A 234 12.52 -2.87 37.97
CA TRP A 234 12.62 -2.32 36.62
C TRP A 234 11.24 -2.33 35.93
N VAL A 235 11.09 -1.51 34.89
CA VAL A 235 9.89 -1.48 34.03
C VAL A 235 9.89 -2.64 33.03
N LEU A 236 8.70 -3.04 32.55
CA LEU A 236 8.52 -4.16 31.61
C LEU A 236 9.01 -5.54 32.12
N SER A 237 8.95 -5.77 33.43
CA SER A 237 9.45 -7.01 34.08
C SER A 237 8.70 -8.31 33.74
N ARG A 238 7.75 -8.27 32.79
CA ARG A 238 7.10 -9.45 32.17
C ARG A 238 7.67 -9.80 30.79
N GLN A 239 8.43 -8.90 30.17
CA GLN A 239 9.03 -9.05 28.83
C GLN A 239 10.56 -8.98 28.86
N LEU A 240 11.13 -8.19 29.78
CA LEU A 240 12.57 -7.94 29.90
C LEU A 240 13.11 -8.39 31.26
N ASP A 241 14.38 -8.79 31.28
CA ASP A 241 15.16 -8.87 32.53
C ASP A 241 15.66 -7.51 32.99
N GLN A 242 16.40 -7.49 34.11
CA GLN A 242 16.83 -6.25 34.77
C GLN A 242 17.69 -5.36 33.88
N GLU A 243 18.52 -5.91 33.00
CA GLU A 243 19.44 -5.10 32.19
C GLU A 243 18.71 -4.43 31.03
N GLY A 244 17.86 -5.18 30.31
CA GLY A 244 16.98 -4.60 29.28
C GLY A 244 15.98 -3.60 29.88
N GLY A 245 15.41 -3.92 31.04
CA GLY A 245 14.47 -3.04 31.74
C GLY A 245 15.10 -1.76 32.31
N THR A 246 16.38 -1.80 32.69
CA THR A 246 17.12 -0.59 33.12
C THR A 246 17.38 0.33 31.92
N LEU A 247 17.72 -0.22 30.75
CA LEU A 247 17.93 0.59 29.54
C LEU A 247 16.64 1.32 29.11
N VAL A 248 15.47 0.66 29.23
CA VAL A 248 14.17 1.31 28.99
C VAL A 248 13.85 2.34 30.09
N LEU A 249 14.12 2.04 31.36
CA LEU A 249 13.93 2.97 32.49
C LEU A 249 14.72 4.27 32.32
N ASP A 250 15.98 4.19 31.89
CA ASP A 250 16.82 5.37 31.72
C ASP A 250 16.29 6.25 30.57
N LYS A 251 15.77 5.66 29.48
CA LYS A 251 15.07 6.40 28.42
C LYS A 251 13.74 7.02 28.86
N VAL A 252 13.01 6.37 29.76
CA VAL A 252 11.80 6.95 30.37
C VAL A 252 12.15 8.20 31.19
N ARG A 253 13.30 8.19 31.88
CA ARG A 253 13.83 9.33 32.66
C ARG A 253 14.42 10.44 31.78
N ASP A 254 15.15 10.10 30.72
CA ASP A 254 15.68 11.04 29.72
C ASP A 254 14.56 11.92 29.12
N LEU A 255 13.34 11.39 29.05
CA LEU A 255 12.13 12.06 28.56
C LEU A 255 11.37 12.86 29.65
N GLY A 256 11.94 13.00 30.84
CA GLY A 256 11.40 13.85 31.92
C GLY A 256 10.39 13.17 32.86
N VAL A 257 10.17 11.85 32.75
CA VAL A 257 9.25 11.14 33.66
C VAL A 257 9.96 10.80 34.98
N GLU A 258 9.37 11.20 36.10
CA GLU A 258 9.81 10.82 37.46
C GLU A 258 9.46 9.35 37.70
N VAL A 259 10.43 8.45 37.90
CA VAL A 259 10.14 7.01 38.07
C VAL A 259 10.47 6.51 39.47
N LEU A 260 9.41 6.19 40.22
CA LEU A 260 9.45 5.61 41.56
C LEU A 260 9.45 4.07 41.45
N LEU A 261 10.63 3.47 41.55
CA LEU A 261 10.83 2.01 41.57
C LEU A 261 10.73 1.45 42.99
N GLN A 262 10.41 0.15 43.09
CA GLN A 262 10.13 -0.56 44.35
C GLN A 262 9.07 0.15 45.22
N ALA A 263 8.24 0.99 44.61
CA ALA A 263 7.27 1.84 45.28
C ALA A 263 5.90 1.17 45.30
N ARG A 264 5.16 1.32 46.40
CA ARG A 264 3.82 0.77 46.57
C ARG A 264 2.90 1.82 47.15
N VAL A 265 1.80 2.09 46.47
CA VAL A 265 0.68 2.85 47.04
C VAL A 265 -0.06 1.93 48.02
N ARG A 266 -0.33 2.44 49.22
CA ARG A 266 -1.10 1.78 50.27
C ARG A 266 -2.58 2.17 50.19
N ASP A 267 -2.84 3.46 50.01
CA ASP A 267 -4.19 4.06 50.00
C ASP A 267 -4.15 5.41 49.24
N LEU A 268 -5.30 6.07 49.06
CA LEU A 268 -5.45 7.33 48.34
C LEU A 268 -6.08 8.40 49.26
N ILE A 269 -5.61 9.64 49.13
CA ILE A 269 -6.00 10.77 49.99
C ILE A 269 -6.81 11.76 49.16
N TRP A 270 -7.96 12.16 49.71
CA TRP A 270 -8.99 12.95 49.03
C TRP A 270 -9.35 14.22 49.81
N ASN A 271 -9.82 15.26 49.12
CA ASN A 271 -10.45 16.42 49.75
C ASN A 271 -11.93 16.14 50.12
N GLN A 272 -12.57 17.10 50.80
CA GLN A 272 -13.99 17.02 51.19
C GLN A 272 -14.98 16.95 50.01
N GLU A 273 -14.53 17.16 48.78
CA GLU A 273 -15.33 17.14 47.55
C GLU A 273 -15.14 15.83 46.74
N GLY A 274 -14.40 14.86 47.28
CA GLY A 274 -14.07 13.60 46.61
C GLY A 274 -12.99 13.70 45.52
N ARG A 275 -12.21 14.78 45.49
CA ARG A 275 -11.07 14.95 44.57
C ARG A 275 -9.78 14.45 45.20
N LEU A 276 -8.99 13.72 44.42
CA LEU A 276 -7.64 13.28 44.78
C LEU A 276 -6.73 14.48 45.15
N THR A 277 -5.87 14.29 46.14
CA THR A 277 -4.82 15.25 46.53
C THR A 277 -3.46 14.62 46.82
N ALA A 278 -3.40 13.35 47.21
CA ALA A 278 -2.15 12.62 47.42
C ALA A 278 -2.34 11.09 47.35
N MET A 279 -1.26 10.35 47.16
CA MET A 279 -1.16 8.92 47.46
C MET A 279 -0.59 8.73 48.87
N LEU A 280 -1.06 7.74 49.62
CA LEU A 280 -0.34 7.24 50.79
C LEU A 280 0.65 6.17 50.31
N MET A 281 1.95 6.45 50.40
CA MET A 281 3.01 5.53 50.00
C MET A 281 3.34 4.59 51.17
N HIS A 282 3.47 3.29 50.87
CA HIS A 282 3.84 2.28 51.87
C HIS A 282 5.30 2.49 52.30
N GLY A 283 5.55 2.57 53.60
CA GLY A 283 6.90 2.69 54.15
C GLY A 283 7.80 1.50 53.79
N ASN A 284 9.05 1.78 53.39
CA ASN A 284 10.07 0.75 53.12
C ASN A 284 11.01 0.59 54.33
N ASP A 285 11.52 -0.63 54.55
CA ASP A 285 12.56 -0.97 55.52
C ASP A 285 12.34 -0.47 56.97
N GLY A 286 11.07 -0.31 57.39
CA GLY A 286 10.67 0.11 58.73
C GLY A 286 10.39 1.61 58.89
N LEU A 287 10.50 2.39 57.81
CA LEU A 287 10.00 3.77 57.76
C LEU A 287 8.46 3.80 57.86
N PRO A 288 7.86 4.92 58.33
CA PRO A 288 6.41 5.12 58.30
C PRO A 288 5.87 5.23 56.86
N ASP A 289 4.55 5.13 56.71
CA ASP A 289 3.88 5.50 55.46
C ASP A 289 3.89 7.02 55.29
N GLU A 290 4.20 7.52 54.09
CA GLU A 290 4.31 8.97 53.80
C GLU A 290 3.36 9.40 52.66
N PRO A 291 2.75 10.60 52.76
CA PRO A 291 1.91 11.13 51.69
C PRO A 291 2.75 11.70 50.54
N PHE A 292 2.40 11.35 49.30
CA PHE A 292 3.00 11.90 48.07
C PHE A 292 1.96 12.72 47.31
N ASP A 293 2.15 14.03 47.27
CA ASP A 293 1.30 15.02 46.60
C ASP A 293 1.03 14.67 45.12
N ILE A 294 -0.24 14.51 44.74
CA ILE A 294 -0.62 14.23 43.34
C ILE A 294 -2.03 14.71 43.02
N ASP A 295 -2.21 15.32 41.85
CA ASP A 295 -3.50 15.94 41.47
C ASP A 295 -4.34 15.05 40.50
N MET A 296 -3.72 14.00 39.96
CA MET A 296 -4.28 13.09 38.96
C MET A 296 -3.59 11.70 38.98
N LEU A 297 -4.33 10.62 38.71
CA LEU A 297 -3.83 9.25 38.62
C LEU A 297 -4.45 8.47 37.45
N VAL A 298 -3.63 7.64 36.79
CA VAL A 298 -4.06 6.64 35.81
C VAL A 298 -3.61 5.25 36.28
N PHE A 299 -4.55 4.30 36.40
CA PHE A 299 -4.24 2.92 36.76
C PHE A 299 -3.93 2.08 35.51
N ALA A 300 -2.75 1.47 35.48
CA ALA A 300 -2.26 0.60 34.40
C ALA A 300 -1.72 -0.73 34.96
N VAL A 301 -2.34 -1.23 36.04
CA VAL A 301 -1.84 -2.39 36.83
C VAL A 301 -2.17 -3.76 36.23
N GLY A 302 -2.98 -3.82 35.17
CA GLY A 302 -3.36 -5.04 34.46
C GLY A 302 -4.65 -4.89 33.66
N ILE A 303 -5.10 -6.00 33.10
CA ILE A 303 -6.42 -6.16 32.49
C ILE A 303 -7.11 -7.41 33.07
N THR A 304 -8.44 -7.35 33.16
CA THR A 304 -9.29 -8.44 33.66
C THR A 304 -10.25 -8.89 32.55
N PRO A 305 -10.29 -10.20 32.18
CA PRO A 305 -11.26 -10.74 31.23
C PRO A 305 -12.71 -10.33 31.55
N ARG A 306 -13.49 -9.92 30.55
CA ARG A 306 -14.91 -9.56 30.70
C ARG A 306 -15.80 -10.78 30.64
N ASP A 307 -15.74 -11.57 31.70
CA ASP A 307 -16.50 -12.82 31.87
C ASP A 307 -17.82 -12.65 32.66
N GLU A 308 -18.25 -11.41 32.91
CA GLU A 308 -19.38 -11.11 33.78
C GLU A 308 -20.72 -11.76 33.35
N LEU A 309 -20.92 -12.04 32.06
CA LEU A 309 -22.10 -12.77 31.55
C LEU A 309 -22.26 -14.16 32.19
N ALA A 310 -21.19 -14.84 32.57
CA ALA A 310 -21.28 -16.15 33.22
C ALA A 310 -21.93 -16.11 34.61
N LYS A 311 -22.08 -14.92 35.21
CA LYS A 311 -22.80 -14.74 36.49
C LYS A 311 -24.33 -14.81 36.31
N VAL A 312 -24.82 -14.62 35.09
CA VAL A 312 -26.25 -14.53 34.74
C VAL A 312 -26.70 -15.55 33.68
N VAL A 313 -25.75 -16.23 33.02
CA VAL A 313 -25.99 -17.32 32.06
C VAL A 313 -25.68 -18.66 32.72
N PRO A 314 -26.70 -19.47 33.10
CA PRO A 314 -26.47 -20.77 33.75
C PRO A 314 -25.62 -21.71 32.90
N GLY A 315 -24.67 -22.40 33.54
CA GLY A 315 -23.82 -23.40 32.88
C GLY A 315 -22.64 -22.85 32.07
N LEU A 316 -22.49 -21.53 31.93
CA LEU A 316 -21.33 -20.92 31.25
C LEU A 316 -20.11 -20.94 32.18
N ALA A 317 -19.09 -21.74 31.85
CA ALA A 317 -17.94 -21.98 32.72
C ALA A 317 -16.88 -20.88 32.58
N THR A 318 -16.34 -20.42 33.70
CA THR A 318 -15.22 -19.47 33.77
C THR A 318 -14.07 -20.01 34.61
N GLN A 319 -12.85 -19.60 34.30
CA GLN A 319 -11.70 -19.88 35.15
C GLN A 319 -11.78 -19.05 36.45
N LYS A 320 -11.29 -19.63 37.54
CA LYS A 320 -11.40 -19.10 38.91
C LYS A 320 -10.88 -17.66 39.01
N LYS A 321 -11.63 -16.82 39.73
CA LYS A 321 -11.34 -15.39 40.03
C LYS A 321 -11.42 -14.43 38.82
N GLY A 322 -12.33 -14.67 37.87
CA GLY A 322 -12.49 -13.80 36.70
C GLY A 322 -11.43 -14.07 35.64
N GLY A 323 -11.16 -15.36 35.37
CA GLY A 323 -10.10 -15.82 34.50
C GLY A 323 -10.51 -16.03 33.04
N GLY A 324 -11.68 -15.53 32.62
CA GLY A 324 -12.22 -15.72 31.27
C GLY A 324 -13.11 -16.96 31.14
N PHE A 325 -13.92 -16.98 30.08
CA PHE A 325 -14.75 -18.13 29.69
C PHE A 325 -13.86 -19.31 29.31
N VAL A 326 -14.09 -20.49 29.89
CA VAL A 326 -13.29 -21.69 29.59
C VAL A 326 -13.63 -22.19 28.18
N VAL A 327 -12.62 -22.39 27.34
CA VAL A 327 -12.78 -22.90 25.97
C VAL A 327 -11.86 -24.09 25.66
N GLY A 328 -12.39 -25.04 24.89
CA GLY A 328 -11.63 -26.19 24.38
C GLY A 328 -10.84 -25.89 23.10
N ASP A 329 -10.19 -26.91 22.54
CA ASP A 329 -9.39 -26.85 21.29
C ASP A 329 -10.10 -26.17 20.10
N GLN A 330 -11.43 -26.27 20.02
CA GLN A 330 -12.24 -25.70 18.93
C GLN A 330 -12.95 -24.38 19.33
N LEU A 331 -12.53 -23.77 20.46
CA LEU A 331 -12.99 -22.48 20.99
C LEU A 331 -14.45 -22.45 21.47
N ALA A 332 -15.11 -23.62 21.50
CA ALA A 332 -16.42 -23.82 22.12
C ALA A 332 -16.31 -23.70 23.65
N THR A 333 -17.33 -23.11 24.26
CA THR A 333 -17.49 -23.02 25.72
C THR A 333 -18.15 -24.30 26.27
N SER A 334 -18.54 -24.30 27.54
CA SER A 334 -19.38 -25.34 28.14
C SER A 334 -20.83 -25.36 27.62
N ILE A 335 -21.27 -24.33 26.89
CA ILE A 335 -22.62 -24.24 26.32
C ILE A 335 -22.57 -24.55 24.81
N PRO A 336 -23.40 -25.46 24.28
CA PRO A 336 -23.50 -25.71 22.84
C PRO A 336 -23.82 -24.45 22.05
N ASN A 337 -23.23 -24.30 20.87
CA ASN A 337 -23.40 -23.15 19.99
C ASN A 337 -23.00 -21.78 20.61
N VAL A 338 -22.22 -21.80 21.71
CA VAL A 338 -21.61 -20.61 22.32
C VAL A 338 -20.10 -20.78 22.39
N TYR A 339 -19.38 -19.84 21.80
CA TYR A 339 -17.92 -19.81 21.65
C TYR A 339 -17.34 -18.57 22.33
N ALA A 340 -16.05 -18.58 22.65
CA ALA A 340 -15.36 -17.36 23.13
C ALA A 340 -13.98 -17.19 22.46
N ILE A 341 -13.64 -15.95 22.11
CA ILE A 341 -12.40 -15.59 21.40
C ILE A 341 -11.77 -14.28 21.93
N GLY A 342 -10.44 -14.20 21.90
CA GLY A 342 -9.70 -13.03 22.36
C GLY A 342 -9.48 -12.99 23.88
N GLU A 343 -9.36 -11.79 24.45
CA GLU A 343 -8.94 -11.61 25.86
C GLU A 343 -9.95 -12.17 26.89
N CYS A 344 -11.21 -12.38 26.51
CA CYS A 344 -12.22 -13.02 27.35
C CYS A 344 -12.17 -14.56 27.35
N ALA A 345 -11.36 -15.18 26.49
CA ALA A 345 -11.29 -16.63 26.33
C ALA A 345 -10.11 -17.24 27.10
N SER A 346 -10.43 -18.15 28.02
CA SER A 346 -9.49 -18.93 28.82
C SER A 346 -9.20 -20.25 28.13
N PHE A 347 -8.15 -20.28 27.31
CA PHE A 347 -7.68 -21.47 26.60
C PHE A 347 -6.51 -22.09 27.35
N GLN A 348 -6.54 -23.41 27.61
CA GLN A 348 -5.53 -24.11 28.41
C GLN A 348 -5.26 -23.41 29.77
N GLU A 349 -6.33 -22.98 30.44
CA GLU A 349 -6.31 -22.21 31.69
C GLU A 349 -5.62 -20.83 31.63
N GLN A 350 -5.31 -20.31 30.44
CA GLN A 350 -4.63 -19.02 30.23
C GLN A 350 -5.44 -18.03 29.38
N THR A 351 -5.27 -16.74 29.68
CA THR A 351 -5.76 -15.60 28.88
C THR A 351 -4.57 -14.77 28.43
N TYR A 352 -4.42 -14.54 27.12
CA TYR A 352 -3.14 -14.10 26.56
C TYR A 352 -2.89 -12.58 26.56
N GLY A 353 -3.93 -11.75 26.68
CA GLY A 353 -3.79 -10.28 26.76
C GLY A 353 -3.06 -9.64 25.56
N LEU A 354 -3.14 -10.28 24.40
CA LEU A 354 -2.42 -9.93 23.18
C LEU A 354 -3.34 -10.11 21.97
N ILE A 355 -3.20 -9.22 20.98
CA ILE A 355 -4.04 -9.23 19.78
C ILE A 355 -3.80 -10.45 18.88
N ALA A 356 -2.55 -10.88 18.68
CA ALA A 356 -2.23 -11.96 17.72
C ALA A 356 -2.87 -13.32 18.11
N PRO A 357 -2.80 -13.79 19.37
CA PRO A 357 -3.58 -14.96 19.81
C PRO A 357 -5.09 -14.80 19.60
N GLY A 358 -5.64 -13.61 19.80
CA GLY A 358 -7.06 -13.34 19.53
C GLY A 358 -7.42 -13.42 18.05
N ILE A 359 -6.56 -12.93 17.16
CA ILE A 359 -6.72 -13.03 15.70
C ILE A 359 -6.60 -14.49 15.22
N GLU A 360 -5.73 -15.30 15.83
CA GLU A 360 -5.64 -16.74 15.60
C GLU A 360 -6.92 -17.45 16.05
N MET A 361 -7.42 -17.16 17.26
CA MET A 361 -8.71 -17.69 17.74
C MET A 361 -9.86 -17.33 16.78
N ALA A 362 -9.92 -16.08 16.33
CA ALA A 362 -10.89 -15.62 15.34
C ALA A 362 -10.78 -16.36 13.99
N GLU A 363 -9.58 -16.76 13.56
CA GLU A 363 -9.40 -17.57 12.35
C GLU A 363 -9.83 -19.02 12.53
N VAL A 364 -9.40 -19.66 13.62
CA VAL A 364 -9.78 -21.04 13.95
C VAL A 364 -11.29 -21.16 14.04
N LEU A 365 -11.97 -20.23 14.72
CA LEU A 365 -13.43 -20.25 14.83
C LEU A 365 -14.14 -19.94 13.51
N ALA A 366 -13.75 -18.88 12.78
CA ALA A 366 -14.39 -18.53 11.51
C ALA A 366 -14.29 -19.68 10.48
N PHE A 367 -13.13 -20.32 10.38
CA PHE A 367 -12.95 -21.50 9.52
C PHE A 367 -13.78 -22.69 10.01
N ASN A 368 -13.84 -22.95 11.32
CA ASN A 368 -14.61 -24.06 11.87
C ASN A 368 -16.12 -23.92 11.65
N LEU A 369 -16.66 -22.69 11.60
CA LEU A 369 -18.06 -22.44 11.32
C LEU A 369 -18.40 -22.51 9.82
N THR A 370 -17.53 -22.00 8.94
CA THR A 370 -17.76 -21.95 7.48
C THR A 370 -17.31 -23.21 6.75
N GLU A 371 -16.06 -23.62 6.94
CA GLU A 371 -15.40 -24.72 6.22
C GLU A 371 -15.34 -26.03 7.03
N GLY A 372 -15.41 -25.95 8.35
CA GLY A 372 -15.45 -27.10 9.26
C GLY A 372 -16.53 -28.17 8.98
N PRO A 373 -17.72 -27.82 8.45
CA PRO A 373 -18.70 -28.82 7.98
C PRO A 373 -18.24 -29.64 6.75
N HIS A 374 -17.19 -29.21 6.05
CA HIS A 374 -16.69 -29.79 4.79
C HIS A 374 -15.23 -30.25 4.87
N HIS A 375 -14.50 -29.85 5.91
CA HIS A 375 -13.07 -30.09 6.10
C HIS A 375 -12.74 -30.51 7.54
N ALA A 376 -11.50 -30.93 7.80
CA ALA A 376 -11.07 -31.23 9.17
C ALA A 376 -11.08 -29.96 10.03
N MET A 377 -11.86 -29.98 11.12
CA MET A 377 -11.94 -28.89 12.11
C MET A 377 -10.54 -28.51 12.62
N ARG A 378 -10.20 -27.23 12.54
CA ARG A 378 -8.97 -26.67 13.10
C ARG A 378 -9.02 -26.71 14.62
N LYS A 379 -7.84 -26.87 15.23
CA LYS A 379 -7.63 -26.74 16.67
C LYS A 379 -6.72 -25.55 16.96
N MET A 380 -7.08 -24.77 17.97
CA MET A 380 -6.20 -23.80 18.61
C MET A 380 -4.96 -24.51 19.16
N LYS A 381 -3.80 -23.88 19.05
CA LYS A 381 -2.54 -24.34 19.66
C LYS A 381 -2.15 -23.37 20.76
N SER A 382 -1.21 -23.77 21.62
CA SER A 382 -0.58 -22.83 22.56
C SER A 382 0.09 -21.71 21.75
N PRO A 383 -0.41 -20.46 21.80
CA PRO A 383 -0.09 -19.45 20.81
C PRO A 383 1.29 -18.83 21.04
N ASP A 384 1.85 -18.21 20.00
CA ASP A 384 3.09 -17.47 20.14
C ASP A 384 2.87 -16.15 20.88
N VAL A 385 3.51 -16.00 22.04
CA VAL A 385 3.50 -14.78 22.86
C VAL A 385 4.65 -13.83 22.49
N SER A 386 5.43 -14.15 21.45
CA SER A 386 6.48 -13.28 20.93
C SER A 386 5.91 -11.90 20.57
N THR A 387 6.52 -10.87 21.15
CA THR A 387 6.02 -9.51 21.20
C THR A 387 7.11 -8.55 20.73
N LYS A 388 6.78 -7.62 19.82
CA LYS A 388 7.65 -6.53 19.37
C LYS A 388 6.86 -5.23 19.34
N LEU A 389 7.38 -4.20 20.01
CA LEU A 389 6.69 -2.95 20.33
C LEU A 389 7.64 -1.76 20.23
N LYS A 390 7.09 -0.54 20.23
CA LYS A 390 7.83 0.70 20.32
C LYS A 390 7.24 1.58 21.41
N LEU A 391 8.00 1.80 22.49
CA LEU A 391 7.55 2.41 23.74
C LEU A 391 8.47 3.60 24.04
N MET A 392 7.92 4.78 24.30
CA MET A 392 8.70 6.02 24.51
C MET A 392 9.73 6.32 23.40
N GLY A 393 9.51 5.84 22.18
CA GLY A 393 10.45 5.94 21.05
C GLY A 393 11.49 4.82 20.98
N VAL A 394 11.69 4.04 22.05
CA VAL A 394 12.57 2.87 22.12
C VAL A 394 11.87 1.65 21.50
N ASP A 395 12.54 0.96 20.58
CA ASP A 395 12.04 -0.34 20.10
C ASP A 395 12.42 -1.47 21.06
N VAL A 396 11.47 -2.35 21.37
CA VAL A 396 11.59 -3.44 22.35
C VAL A 396 11.00 -4.72 21.76
N ALA A 397 11.64 -5.87 21.99
CA ALA A 397 11.08 -7.16 21.62
C ALA A 397 11.47 -8.30 22.58
N SER A 398 10.61 -9.32 22.67
CA SER A 398 10.81 -10.57 23.42
C SER A 398 10.17 -11.74 22.67
N PHE A 399 10.86 -12.86 22.49
CA PHE A 399 10.39 -14.00 21.70
C PHE A 399 10.74 -15.37 22.31
N GLY A 400 9.92 -16.38 22.02
CA GLY A 400 10.11 -17.75 22.52
C GLY A 400 10.15 -17.85 24.05
N ASP A 401 10.94 -18.79 24.58
CA ASP A 401 11.17 -18.96 26.02
C ASP A 401 12.27 -18.00 26.54
N PHE A 402 12.00 -16.69 26.44
CA PHE A 402 12.93 -15.60 26.80
C PHE A 402 13.29 -15.50 28.30
N PHE A 403 12.79 -16.41 29.15
CA PHE A 403 13.20 -16.58 30.54
C PHE A 403 13.63 -18.03 30.88
N ALA A 404 14.03 -18.84 29.90
CA ALA A 404 14.53 -20.21 30.14
C ALA A 404 15.77 -20.24 31.05
N ASP A 405 16.62 -19.20 31.01
CA ASP A 405 17.76 -19.04 31.92
C ASP A 405 17.34 -18.76 33.38
N GLN A 406 16.10 -18.33 33.62
CA GLN A 406 15.50 -18.24 34.95
C GLN A 406 14.84 -19.56 35.40
N GLY A 407 14.83 -20.59 34.55
CA GLY A 407 14.18 -21.88 34.78
C GLY A 407 12.72 -21.96 34.32
N LYS A 408 12.27 -21.09 33.41
CA LYS A 408 10.91 -21.08 32.85
C LYS A 408 10.91 -21.47 31.38
N ILE A 409 10.30 -22.59 31.03
CA ILE A 409 10.21 -23.07 29.64
C ILE A 409 8.77 -23.50 29.33
N THR A 410 8.26 -23.18 28.15
CA THR A 410 6.90 -23.51 27.69
C THR A 410 6.89 -24.65 26.66
N LYS A 411 8.01 -24.85 25.95
CA LYS A 411 8.17 -25.92 24.94
C LYS A 411 9.20 -26.97 25.41
N PRO A 412 9.05 -28.25 25.06
CA PRO A 412 10.09 -29.25 25.33
C PRO A 412 11.42 -28.89 24.65
N LEU A 413 12.56 -29.15 25.30
CA LEU A 413 13.88 -28.83 24.77
C LEU A 413 14.15 -29.59 23.44
N PRO A 414 14.45 -28.88 22.32
CA PRO A 414 14.76 -29.51 21.04
C PRO A 414 15.91 -30.52 21.15
N GLY A 415 15.83 -31.61 20.37
CA GLY A 415 16.84 -32.67 20.35
C GLY A 415 16.85 -33.61 21.56
N THR A 416 16.11 -33.32 22.64
CA THR A 416 15.97 -34.25 23.76
C THR A 416 15.07 -35.44 23.40
N ARG A 417 15.46 -36.67 23.80
CA ARG A 417 14.54 -37.81 23.73
C ARG A 417 13.47 -37.63 24.82
N PRO A 418 12.17 -37.80 24.52
CA PRO A 418 11.14 -37.73 25.55
C PRO A 418 11.43 -38.74 26.66
N ARG A 419 11.34 -38.31 27.92
CA ARG A 419 11.41 -39.23 29.08
C ARG A 419 10.35 -40.30 28.87
N ARG A 420 10.78 -41.56 28.84
CA ARG A 420 9.91 -42.72 28.58
C ARG A 420 8.77 -42.71 29.59
N ALA A 421 7.54 -42.54 29.12
CA ALA A 421 6.37 -42.51 29.99
C ALA A 421 6.34 -43.78 30.86
N LYS A 422 5.99 -43.63 32.14
CA LYS A 422 5.51 -44.78 32.91
C LYS A 422 4.19 -45.23 32.29
N THR A 423 3.88 -46.51 32.42
CA THR A 423 2.70 -47.21 31.87
C THR A 423 1.36 -46.79 32.48
N ASP A 424 1.33 -45.62 33.12
CA ASP A 424 0.45 -45.27 34.24
C ASP A 424 -0.22 -43.91 33.96
N GLY A 425 -0.67 -43.72 32.71
CA GLY A 425 -1.60 -42.66 32.27
C GLY A 425 -1.18 -41.19 32.50
N SER A 426 0.08 -40.92 32.85
CA SER A 426 0.54 -39.62 33.31
C SER A 426 1.50 -38.96 32.32
N ASP A 427 1.25 -37.68 32.02
CA ASP A 427 2.10 -36.86 31.16
C ASP A 427 3.55 -36.79 31.68
N ALA A 428 4.49 -36.57 30.76
CA ALA A 428 5.90 -36.51 31.09
C ALA A 428 6.18 -35.36 32.08
N LEU A 429 6.58 -35.72 33.31
CA LEU A 429 6.83 -34.77 34.39
C LEU A 429 7.72 -33.59 33.92
N PRO A 430 7.28 -32.33 34.10
CA PRO A 430 8.03 -31.16 33.67
C PRO A 430 9.37 -31.08 34.40
N MET A 431 10.37 -30.52 33.71
CA MET A 431 11.69 -30.32 34.29
C MET A 431 11.62 -29.33 35.47
N SER A 432 12.36 -29.62 36.53
CA SER A 432 12.57 -28.67 37.62
C SER A 432 13.28 -27.40 37.13
N PRO A 433 13.09 -26.23 37.77
CA PRO A 433 13.78 -25.00 37.37
C PRO A 433 15.31 -25.14 37.32
N GLU A 434 15.87 -26.00 38.17
CA GLU A 434 17.30 -26.32 38.27
C GLU A 434 17.77 -27.24 37.12
N GLU A 435 16.98 -28.23 36.72
CA GLU A 435 17.21 -29.00 35.48
C GLU A 435 17.14 -28.09 34.24
N VAL A 436 16.20 -27.14 34.19
CA VAL A 436 16.09 -26.20 33.05
C VAL A 436 17.31 -25.29 33.00
N LYS A 437 17.68 -24.63 34.11
CA LYS A 437 18.86 -23.74 34.20
C LYS A 437 20.16 -24.43 33.79
N SER A 438 20.35 -25.69 34.16
CA SER A 438 21.55 -26.45 33.77
C SER A 438 21.56 -26.93 32.32
N SER A 439 20.40 -26.91 31.64
CA SER A 439 20.22 -27.36 30.26
C SER A 439 20.28 -26.25 29.20
N VAL A 440 20.43 -24.98 29.62
CA VAL A 440 20.39 -23.80 28.73
C VAL A 440 21.59 -22.86 28.98
N LYS A 441 21.85 -21.96 28.03
CA LYS A 441 22.85 -20.89 28.15
C LYS A 441 22.30 -19.58 27.57
N ALA A 442 22.38 -18.50 28.35
CA ALA A 442 22.14 -17.16 27.86
C ALA A 442 23.43 -16.57 27.25
N LEU A 443 23.28 -15.86 26.14
CA LEU A 443 24.32 -15.02 25.53
C LEU A 443 23.78 -13.59 25.49
N THR A 444 24.57 -12.63 25.97
CA THR A 444 24.15 -11.23 26.15
C THR A 444 25.13 -10.29 25.47
N TYR A 445 24.60 -9.26 24.80
CA TYR A 445 25.31 -8.13 24.22
C TYR A 445 24.66 -6.83 24.73
N ARG A 446 25.48 -5.88 25.15
CA ARG A 446 25.07 -4.58 25.65
C ARG A 446 26.01 -3.51 25.12
N ASP A 447 25.46 -2.52 24.44
CA ASP A 447 26.17 -1.30 24.07
C ASP A 447 25.44 -0.09 24.70
N PRO A 448 25.98 0.49 25.79
CA PRO A 448 25.38 1.63 26.47
C PRO A 448 25.58 2.96 25.72
N PHE A 449 26.33 2.98 24.60
CA PHE A 449 26.53 4.19 23.79
C PHE A 449 25.57 4.29 22.61
N SER A 450 25.02 3.15 22.15
CA SER A 450 24.00 3.09 21.10
C SER A 450 22.60 2.70 21.61
N ASP A 451 22.44 2.61 22.93
CA ASP A 451 21.20 2.19 23.61
C ASP A 451 20.71 0.80 23.16
N VAL A 452 21.64 -0.14 22.89
CA VAL A 452 21.32 -1.50 22.44
C VAL A 452 21.54 -2.52 23.54
N TYR A 453 20.53 -3.37 23.76
CA TYR A 453 20.64 -4.59 24.55
C TYR A 453 20.04 -5.77 23.78
N LYS A 454 20.78 -6.87 23.66
CA LYS A 454 20.32 -8.13 23.08
C LYS A 454 20.68 -9.27 24.03
N LYS A 455 19.75 -10.20 24.28
CA LYS A 455 20.01 -11.42 25.05
C LYS A 455 19.25 -12.59 24.44
N TYR A 456 19.96 -13.62 24.00
CA TYR A 456 19.38 -14.82 23.39
C TYR A 456 19.71 -16.06 24.24
N ILE A 457 18.78 -17.00 24.33
CA ILE A 457 18.90 -18.19 25.17
C ILE A 457 18.91 -19.42 24.26
N PHE A 458 19.93 -20.26 24.43
CA PHE A 458 20.17 -21.46 23.64
C PHE A 458 20.17 -22.71 24.53
N THR A 459 20.09 -23.89 23.91
CA THR A 459 20.46 -25.16 24.56
C THR A 459 21.91 -25.13 25.06
N ALA A 460 22.25 -25.95 26.06
CA ALA A 460 23.60 -25.98 26.64
C ALA A 460 24.73 -26.31 25.65
N ASP A 461 24.43 -26.93 24.51
CA ASP A 461 25.35 -27.20 23.40
C ASP A 461 25.41 -26.08 22.35
N GLY A 462 24.59 -25.03 22.49
CA GLY A 462 24.51 -23.87 21.60
C GLY A 462 23.74 -24.11 20.30
N LYS A 463 23.17 -25.29 20.06
CA LYS A 463 22.61 -25.66 18.74
C LYS A 463 21.21 -25.13 18.46
N TYR A 464 20.39 -24.86 19.48
CA TYR A 464 18.99 -24.48 19.29
C TYR A 464 18.67 -23.18 20.03
N LEU A 465 17.99 -22.25 19.36
CA LEU A 465 17.52 -20.98 19.93
C LEU A 465 16.16 -21.20 20.61
N LEU A 466 16.12 -21.06 21.94
CA LEU A 466 14.92 -21.27 22.74
C LEU A 466 14.07 -19.99 22.88
N GLY A 467 14.72 -18.83 22.84
CA GLY A 467 14.06 -17.53 22.93
C GLY A 467 15.06 -16.39 23.10
N GLY A 468 14.58 -15.18 23.32
CA GLY A 468 15.43 -14.02 23.57
C GLY A 468 14.68 -12.69 23.70
N MET A 469 15.42 -11.64 24.03
CA MET A 469 14.93 -10.28 24.21
C MET A 469 15.88 -9.25 23.60
N MET A 470 15.33 -8.12 23.18
CA MET A 470 15.99 -7.07 22.40
C MET A 470 15.47 -5.69 22.83
N VAL A 471 16.35 -4.70 22.91
CA VAL A 471 16.05 -3.29 23.15
C VAL A 471 16.97 -2.45 22.26
N GLY A 472 16.44 -1.37 21.67
CA GLY A 472 17.16 -0.52 20.72
C GLY A 472 17.19 -1.15 19.32
N ASP A 473 18.11 -2.09 19.08
CA ASP A 473 18.17 -2.81 17.81
C ASP A 473 17.33 -4.09 17.84
N VAL A 474 16.18 -4.02 17.17
CA VAL A 474 15.18 -5.10 17.03
C VAL A 474 15.08 -5.64 15.59
N LYS A 475 16.07 -5.41 14.74
CA LYS A 475 16.05 -5.85 13.32
C LYS A 475 15.87 -7.36 13.17
N ASP A 476 16.72 -8.13 13.85
CA ASP A 476 16.81 -9.60 13.72
C ASP A 476 15.55 -10.35 14.19
N TYR A 477 14.63 -9.67 14.89
CA TYR A 477 13.45 -10.26 15.53
C TYR A 477 12.71 -11.27 14.64
N VAL A 478 12.38 -10.91 13.39
CA VAL A 478 11.60 -11.77 12.48
C VAL A 478 12.34 -13.08 12.17
N LYS A 479 13.66 -12.98 11.93
CA LYS A 479 14.57 -14.12 11.66
C LYS A 479 14.71 -15.02 12.88
N LEU A 480 14.87 -14.44 14.07
CA LEU A 480 15.07 -15.17 15.32
C LEU A 480 13.79 -15.84 15.83
N VAL A 481 12.63 -15.19 15.70
CA VAL A 481 11.31 -15.80 15.93
C VAL A 481 11.11 -17.01 15.02
N ALA A 482 11.43 -16.90 13.72
CA ALA A 482 11.29 -18.00 12.78
C ALA A 482 12.21 -19.20 13.12
N LEU A 483 13.48 -18.95 13.46
CA LEU A 483 14.43 -19.98 13.90
C LEU A 483 13.96 -20.68 15.19
N CYS A 484 13.51 -19.90 16.17
CA CYS A 484 12.99 -20.39 17.45
C CYS A 484 11.74 -21.26 17.26
N ASN A 485 10.74 -20.78 16.51
CA ASN A 485 9.49 -21.52 16.28
C ASN A 485 9.66 -22.76 15.39
N LYS A 486 10.65 -22.78 14.49
CA LYS A 486 11.00 -23.99 13.71
C LYS A 486 11.73 -25.05 14.55
N GLY A 487 12.34 -24.67 15.69
CA GLY A 487 13.14 -25.56 16.52
C GLY A 487 14.35 -26.16 15.80
N ALA A 488 14.85 -25.47 14.77
CA ALA A 488 15.91 -25.96 13.90
C ALA A 488 17.30 -25.82 14.57
N ALA A 489 18.22 -26.71 14.20
CA ALA A 489 19.62 -26.59 14.60
C ALA A 489 20.29 -25.43 13.83
N ILE A 490 21.09 -24.64 14.53
CA ILE A 490 21.80 -23.47 14.01
C ILE A 490 23.18 -23.91 13.52
N GLU A 491 23.52 -23.57 12.28
CA GLU A 491 24.81 -23.91 11.66
C GLU A 491 25.94 -22.94 12.04
N LYS A 492 25.59 -21.68 12.33
CA LYS A 492 26.51 -20.59 12.67
C LYS A 492 26.66 -20.45 14.20
N PRO A 493 27.84 -20.09 14.73
CA PRO A 493 28.04 -19.88 16.17
C PRO A 493 27.06 -18.85 16.77
N PRO A 494 26.51 -19.08 17.99
CA PRO A 494 25.59 -18.14 18.66
C PRO A 494 26.04 -16.67 18.72
N ALA A 495 27.36 -16.42 18.76
CA ALA A 495 27.95 -15.08 18.75
C ALA A 495 27.67 -14.27 17.47
N GLU A 496 27.57 -14.94 16.31
CA GLU A 496 27.29 -14.28 15.02
C GLU A 496 25.86 -13.76 14.94
N LEU A 497 24.92 -14.42 15.64
CA LEU A 497 23.52 -13.99 15.71
C LEU A 497 23.32 -12.71 16.53
N ILE A 498 24.15 -12.47 17.55
CA ILE A 498 23.90 -11.39 18.54
C ILE A 498 24.66 -10.10 18.24
N ILE A 499 25.92 -10.18 17.81
CA ILE A 499 26.73 -9.03 17.40
C ILE A 499 26.43 -8.64 15.94
N GLY A 500 25.97 -9.61 15.15
CA GLY A 500 26.04 -9.57 13.69
C GLY A 500 27.48 -9.80 13.22
N ALA A 501 27.65 -10.61 12.17
CA ALA A 501 28.94 -10.65 11.49
C ALA A 501 29.18 -9.28 10.85
N LYS A 502 30.21 -8.53 11.30
CA LYS A 502 30.59 -7.24 10.70
C LYS A 502 31.16 -7.42 9.29
N LYS A 503 30.25 -7.52 8.32
CA LYS A 503 30.46 -7.26 6.91
C LYS A 503 29.43 -6.24 6.47
N GLU A 504 29.90 -5.08 6.04
CA GLU A 504 29.05 -4.05 5.45
C GLU A 504 28.52 -4.55 4.09
N GLY A 505 27.19 -4.48 3.87
CA GLY A 505 26.59 -4.59 2.53
C GLY A 505 25.57 -5.71 2.29
N GLU A 506 25.49 -6.76 3.10
CA GLU A 506 24.63 -7.95 2.81
C GLU A 506 23.59 -8.24 3.91
N GLU A 507 22.61 -7.34 4.12
CA GLU A 507 21.26 -7.74 4.64
C GLU A 507 20.45 -8.36 3.48
N GLU A 508 20.94 -9.48 2.95
CA GLU A 508 20.38 -10.23 1.81
C GLU A 508 19.44 -11.36 2.30
N GLY A 509 18.48 -11.79 1.48
CA GLY A 509 17.43 -12.77 1.82
C GLY A 509 17.89 -14.23 2.00
N ASP A 510 19.17 -14.43 2.29
CA ASP A 510 19.88 -15.70 2.26
C ASP A 510 19.53 -16.63 3.43
N ASP A 511 19.57 -16.11 4.66
CA ASP A 511 19.31 -16.87 5.90
C ASP A 511 17.83 -17.29 6.08
N LEU A 512 16.96 -17.03 5.10
CA LEU A 512 15.59 -17.55 5.08
C LEU A 512 15.58 -19.04 4.69
N PRO A 513 14.71 -19.88 5.29
CA PRO A 513 14.48 -21.23 4.78
C PRO A 513 13.68 -21.19 3.46
N ASP A 514 13.75 -22.27 2.67
CA ASP A 514 13.05 -22.36 1.39
C ASP A 514 11.53 -22.24 1.53
N GLU A 515 10.94 -22.63 2.67
CA GLU A 515 9.50 -22.49 2.92
C GLU A 515 9.06 -21.05 3.24
N ALA A 516 9.98 -20.10 3.43
CA ALA A 516 9.65 -18.74 3.83
C ALA A 516 8.89 -18.00 2.73
N GLN A 517 7.71 -17.45 3.04
CA GLN A 517 6.94 -16.62 2.12
C GLN A 517 7.67 -15.29 1.86
N VAL A 518 8.01 -15.03 0.60
CA VAL A 518 8.71 -13.82 0.15
C VAL A 518 7.75 -12.80 -0.47
N CYS A 519 6.67 -13.26 -1.11
CA CYS A 519 5.69 -12.39 -1.78
C CYS A 519 4.24 -12.77 -1.41
N SER A 520 3.71 -12.14 -0.36
CA SER A 520 2.35 -12.40 0.16
C SER A 520 1.23 -12.15 -0.86
N CYS A 521 1.39 -11.21 -1.81
CA CYS A 521 0.38 -10.95 -2.85
C CYS A 521 0.15 -12.11 -3.82
N HIS A 522 1.13 -13.00 -3.98
CA HIS A 522 1.12 -14.13 -4.94
C HIS A 522 1.56 -15.44 -4.28
N ASN A 523 1.59 -15.47 -2.95
CA ASN A 523 2.01 -16.58 -2.10
C ASN A 523 3.35 -17.27 -2.47
N VAL A 524 4.33 -16.53 -3.01
CA VAL A 524 5.60 -17.10 -3.50
C VAL A 524 6.60 -17.26 -2.36
N THR A 525 7.24 -18.43 -2.25
CA THR A 525 8.28 -18.73 -1.25
C THR A 525 9.71 -18.49 -1.76
N LYS A 526 10.70 -18.47 -0.86
CA LYS A 526 12.14 -18.45 -1.22
C LYS A 526 12.51 -19.66 -2.09
N GLY A 527 11.98 -20.83 -1.74
CA GLY A 527 12.18 -22.09 -2.46
C GLY A 527 11.66 -22.04 -3.89
N ASP A 528 10.53 -21.37 -4.15
CA ASP A 528 10.02 -21.19 -5.51
C ASP A 528 10.92 -20.26 -6.35
N LEU A 529 11.49 -19.22 -5.72
CA LEU A 529 12.48 -18.35 -6.37
C LEU A 529 13.78 -19.10 -6.68
N ILE A 530 14.26 -19.95 -5.78
CA ILE A 530 15.45 -20.80 -6.00
C ILE A 530 15.17 -21.86 -7.07
N ARG A 531 13.98 -22.47 -7.05
CA ARG A 531 13.54 -23.48 -8.03
C ARG A 531 13.40 -22.90 -9.44
N CYS A 532 12.92 -21.65 -9.58
CA CYS A 532 12.84 -21.02 -10.91
C CYS A 532 14.23 -20.80 -11.54
N VAL A 533 15.29 -20.59 -10.76
CA VAL A 533 16.68 -20.52 -11.26
C VAL A 533 17.23 -21.90 -11.60
N LYS A 534 17.08 -22.88 -10.69
CA LYS A 534 17.66 -24.23 -10.82
C LYS A 534 16.97 -25.07 -11.91
N ASP A 535 15.65 -25.10 -11.90
CA ASP A 535 14.85 -25.99 -12.75
C ASP A 535 14.21 -25.22 -13.92
N GLY A 536 13.77 -23.97 -13.67
CA GLY A 536 13.16 -23.10 -14.69
C GLY A 536 14.16 -22.31 -15.55
N GLY A 537 15.45 -22.38 -15.23
CA GLY A 537 16.53 -21.71 -15.98
C GLY A 537 16.58 -20.18 -15.85
N VAL A 538 15.70 -19.56 -15.06
CA VAL A 538 15.53 -18.10 -14.91
C VAL A 538 16.85 -17.39 -14.58
N ARG A 539 17.20 -16.35 -15.34
CA ARG A 539 18.42 -15.52 -15.18
C ARG A 539 18.17 -14.04 -14.89
N SER A 540 16.92 -13.55 -14.95
CA SER A 540 16.60 -12.15 -14.62
C SER A 540 15.37 -11.96 -13.73
N VAL A 541 15.27 -10.79 -13.11
CA VAL A 541 14.10 -10.36 -12.32
C VAL A 541 12.83 -10.28 -13.19
N GLY A 542 12.97 -10.10 -14.52
CA GLY A 542 11.86 -10.10 -15.47
C GLY A 542 11.30 -11.52 -15.69
N GLU A 543 12.17 -12.48 -15.93
CA GLU A 543 11.81 -13.90 -16.05
C GLU A 543 11.27 -14.46 -14.71
N MET A 544 11.89 -14.09 -13.58
CA MET A 544 11.40 -14.42 -12.24
C MET A 544 9.96 -13.93 -12.03
N LYS A 545 9.66 -12.68 -12.46
CA LYS A 545 8.30 -12.12 -12.45
C LYS A 545 7.35 -12.87 -13.38
N ALA A 546 7.77 -13.29 -14.56
CA ALA A 546 6.91 -14.04 -15.48
C ALA A 546 6.60 -15.44 -14.91
N SER A 547 7.63 -16.16 -14.46
CA SER A 547 7.57 -17.55 -13.97
C SER A 547 6.82 -17.70 -12.64
N THR A 548 7.00 -16.77 -11.70
CA THR A 548 6.45 -16.89 -10.34
C THR A 548 5.37 -15.85 -9.99
N LYS A 549 5.11 -14.89 -10.90
CA LYS A 549 4.33 -13.66 -10.66
C LYS A 549 4.85 -12.82 -9.46
N CYS A 550 5.97 -13.18 -8.82
CA CYS A 550 6.54 -12.53 -7.64
C CYS A 550 6.85 -11.04 -7.88
N GLY A 551 6.27 -10.16 -7.06
CA GLY A 551 6.47 -8.71 -7.19
C GLY A 551 5.81 -8.08 -8.42
N THR A 552 4.82 -8.74 -9.02
CA THR A 552 3.86 -8.13 -9.98
C THR A 552 2.63 -7.52 -9.29
N GLY A 553 2.39 -7.86 -8.01
CA GLY A 553 1.38 -7.23 -7.15
C GLY A 553 1.86 -5.92 -6.52
N CYS A 554 1.82 -5.78 -5.19
CA CYS A 554 2.20 -4.53 -4.51
C CYS A 554 3.69 -4.12 -4.67
N GLY A 555 4.54 -5.00 -5.20
CA GLY A 555 5.97 -4.75 -5.43
C GLY A 555 6.85 -4.68 -4.17
N GLY A 556 6.28 -4.69 -2.96
CA GLY A 556 7.03 -4.51 -1.71
C GLY A 556 8.13 -5.55 -1.44
N CYS A 557 7.93 -6.77 -1.93
CA CYS A 557 8.87 -7.88 -1.86
C CYS A 557 10.09 -7.75 -2.79
N LEU A 558 10.03 -6.91 -3.83
CA LEU A 558 11.01 -6.92 -4.92
C LEU A 558 12.50 -6.83 -4.50
N PRO A 559 12.91 -6.02 -3.51
CA PRO A 559 14.31 -5.99 -3.07
C PRO A 559 14.77 -7.33 -2.49
N LEU A 560 13.90 -8.00 -1.72
CA LEU A 560 14.18 -9.30 -1.10
C LEU A 560 14.21 -10.40 -2.16
N SER A 561 13.24 -10.43 -3.07
CA SER A 561 13.21 -11.38 -4.19
C SER A 561 14.41 -11.24 -5.12
N GLN A 562 14.85 -10.00 -5.40
CA GLN A 562 16.01 -9.74 -6.26
C GLN A 562 17.33 -10.18 -5.60
N SER A 563 17.47 -9.98 -4.29
CA SER A 563 18.60 -10.52 -3.50
C SER A 563 18.66 -12.06 -3.59
N ILE A 564 17.54 -12.74 -3.27
CA ILE A 564 17.43 -14.20 -3.32
C ILE A 564 17.77 -14.73 -4.73
N LEU A 565 17.25 -14.06 -5.77
CA LEU A 565 17.55 -14.39 -7.18
C LEU A 565 19.04 -14.23 -7.49
N ASN A 566 19.65 -13.08 -7.15
CA ASN A 566 21.07 -12.81 -7.40
C ASN A 566 21.97 -13.89 -6.77
N LYS A 567 21.68 -14.30 -5.52
CA LYS A 567 22.46 -15.33 -4.84
C LYS A 567 22.23 -16.73 -5.41
N ALA A 568 20.99 -17.10 -5.73
CA ALA A 568 20.69 -18.37 -6.40
C ALA A 568 21.39 -18.49 -7.76
N LEU A 569 21.55 -17.38 -8.49
CA LEU A 569 22.34 -17.32 -9.73
C LEU A 569 23.83 -17.55 -9.46
N LYS A 570 24.41 -16.86 -8.47
CA LYS A 570 25.81 -17.02 -8.03
C LYS A 570 26.14 -18.47 -7.64
N GLU A 571 25.22 -19.13 -6.93
CA GLU A 571 25.33 -20.54 -6.54
C GLU A 571 25.19 -21.51 -7.72
N ALA A 572 24.34 -21.19 -8.70
CA ALA A 572 24.21 -21.94 -9.95
C ALA A 572 25.38 -21.70 -10.93
N GLY A 573 26.50 -21.12 -10.46
CA GLY A 573 27.69 -20.83 -11.27
C GLY A 573 27.49 -19.69 -12.29
N VAL A 574 26.41 -18.91 -12.16
CA VAL A 574 26.12 -17.79 -13.06
C VAL A 574 26.82 -16.54 -12.55
N GLU A 575 27.67 -15.96 -13.40
CA GLU A 575 28.34 -14.69 -13.10
C GLU A 575 27.29 -13.58 -12.92
N ILE A 576 27.18 -13.00 -11.71
CA ILE A 576 26.35 -11.81 -11.48
C ILE A 576 27.00 -10.64 -12.22
N SER A 577 26.50 -10.40 -13.43
CA SER A 577 27.06 -9.40 -14.30
C SER A 577 26.49 -8.01 -14.01
N ASN A 578 27.37 -7.04 -13.73
CA ASN A 578 27.01 -5.63 -13.53
C ASN A 578 26.68 -4.88 -14.85
N HIS A 579 26.55 -5.60 -15.95
CA HIS A 579 26.13 -5.08 -17.26
C HIS A 579 24.76 -4.39 -17.20
N LEU A 580 24.59 -3.31 -17.96
CA LEU A 580 23.33 -2.56 -18.06
C LEU A 580 22.16 -3.45 -18.52
N CYS A 581 22.43 -4.37 -19.45
CA CYS A 581 21.53 -5.41 -19.99
C CYS A 581 22.33 -6.35 -20.92
N GLY A 582 21.67 -7.31 -21.58
CA GLY A 582 22.28 -8.18 -22.61
C GLY A 582 23.13 -7.43 -23.66
N HIS A 583 22.69 -6.23 -24.10
CA HIS A 583 23.32 -5.44 -25.16
C HIS A 583 24.67 -4.75 -24.82
N PHE A 584 24.95 -4.44 -23.54
CA PHE A 584 26.10 -3.59 -23.17
C PHE A 584 26.90 -4.19 -22.00
N ALA A 585 28.19 -4.43 -22.22
CA ALA A 585 29.09 -5.04 -21.25
C ALA A 585 29.59 -4.08 -20.15
N TYR A 586 28.76 -3.12 -19.73
CA TYR A 586 29.14 -1.97 -18.91
C TYR A 586 27.99 -1.52 -18.00
N THR A 587 28.31 -0.97 -16.83
CA THR A 587 27.38 -0.27 -15.94
C THR A 587 26.86 1.04 -16.54
N ARG A 588 25.82 1.66 -15.95
CA ARG A 588 25.39 3.02 -16.35
C ARG A 588 26.53 4.04 -16.15
N GLN A 589 27.29 3.92 -15.08
CA GLN A 589 28.36 4.82 -14.69
C GLN A 589 29.52 4.78 -15.69
N GLU A 590 29.95 3.58 -16.09
CA GLU A 590 30.97 3.41 -17.15
C GLU A 590 30.47 3.94 -18.48
N LEU A 591 29.23 3.65 -18.88
CA LEU A 591 28.64 4.18 -20.11
C LEU A 591 28.55 5.72 -20.09
N TYR A 592 28.24 6.34 -18.96
CA TYR A 592 28.28 7.80 -18.82
C TYR A 592 29.68 8.36 -19.13
N GLN A 593 30.73 7.77 -18.56
CA GLN A 593 32.11 8.20 -18.82
C GLN A 593 32.51 7.94 -20.28
N ILE A 594 32.23 6.74 -20.82
CA ILE A 594 32.52 6.36 -22.21
C ILE A 594 31.88 7.35 -23.18
N ILE A 595 30.58 7.66 -23.01
CA ILE A 595 29.83 8.57 -23.88
C ILE A 595 30.40 9.99 -23.77
N LYS A 596 30.70 10.48 -22.55
CA LYS A 596 31.32 11.79 -22.31
C LYS A 596 32.70 11.92 -22.97
N PHE A 597 33.61 10.97 -22.73
CA PHE A 597 34.99 11.04 -23.24
C PHE A 597 35.09 10.81 -24.75
N LYS A 598 34.31 9.85 -25.30
CA LYS A 598 34.23 9.64 -26.77
C LYS A 598 33.35 10.67 -27.49
N LYS A 599 32.68 11.57 -26.76
CA LYS A 599 31.78 12.62 -27.27
C LYS A 599 30.64 12.08 -28.16
N LEU A 600 30.15 10.89 -27.84
CA LEU A 600 29.06 10.22 -28.58
C LEU A 600 27.75 10.96 -28.35
N ARG A 601 26.92 11.11 -29.39
CA ARG A 601 25.75 12.01 -29.39
C ARG A 601 24.40 11.31 -29.51
N ASP A 602 24.35 10.17 -30.18
CA ASP A 602 23.14 9.41 -30.47
C ASP A 602 23.31 7.93 -30.06
N PHE A 603 22.20 7.23 -29.84
CA PHE A 603 22.21 5.82 -29.41
C PHE A 603 22.93 4.88 -30.39
N THR A 604 22.85 5.16 -31.70
CA THR A 604 23.45 4.33 -32.74
C THR A 604 24.98 4.45 -32.75
N SER A 605 25.56 5.61 -32.46
CA SER A 605 27.00 5.78 -32.21
C SER A 605 27.47 5.06 -30.94
N VAL A 606 26.63 5.01 -29.88
CA VAL A 606 26.92 4.27 -28.65
C VAL A 606 26.90 2.76 -28.88
N MET A 607 25.85 2.25 -29.55
CA MET A 607 25.75 0.83 -29.90
C MET A 607 26.90 0.39 -30.80
N LYS A 608 27.26 1.19 -31.82
CA LYS A 608 28.41 0.91 -32.70
C LYS A 608 29.76 0.98 -32.00
N SER A 609 29.91 1.77 -30.92
CA SER A 609 31.21 1.95 -30.24
C SER A 609 31.45 1.00 -29.06
N VAL A 610 30.41 0.56 -28.35
CA VAL A 610 30.51 -0.25 -27.12
C VAL A 610 29.35 -1.23 -26.88
N GLY A 611 28.42 -1.38 -27.82
CA GLY A 611 27.42 -2.45 -27.78
C GLY A 611 28.00 -3.79 -28.24
N LYS A 612 27.47 -4.92 -27.74
CA LYS A 612 27.91 -6.26 -28.17
C LYS A 612 27.58 -6.58 -29.62
N LYS A 613 26.51 -5.97 -30.16
CA LYS A 613 26.05 -6.09 -31.54
C LYS A 613 25.80 -4.67 -32.06
N SER A 614 26.59 -4.23 -33.04
CA SER A 614 26.68 -2.82 -33.47
C SER A 614 25.46 -2.30 -34.25
N ASP A 615 24.65 -3.20 -34.80
CA ASP A 615 23.39 -2.96 -35.52
C ASP A 615 22.13 -3.28 -34.68
N SER A 616 22.29 -3.58 -33.39
CA SER A 616 21.18 -3.94 -32.51
C SER A 616 20.24 -2.77 -32.25
N LEU A 617 18.93 -3.04 -32.23
CA LEU A 617 17.93 -2.06 -31.80
C LEU A 617 17.98 -1.81 -30.28
N GLY A 618 18.65 -2.66 -29.49
CA GLY A 618 18.64 -2.60 -28.03
C GLY A 618 17.28 -2.93 -27.41
N CYS A 619 17.11 -2.60 -26.13
CA CYS A 619 15.93 -2.96 -25.35
C CYS A 619 15.35 -1.80 -24.53
N GLU A 620 14.21 -2.05 -23.87
CA GLU A 620 13.51 -1.14 -22.96
C GLU A 620 14.33 -0.73 -21.73
N VAL A 621 15.43 -1.43 -21.43
CA VAL A 621 16.39 -1.05 -20.39
C VAL A 621 17.46 -0.08 -20.92
N CYS A 622 18.15 -0.40 -22.02
CA CYS A 622 19.31 0.38 -22.45
C CYS A 622 18.99 1.64 -23.24
N ARG A 623 17.90 1.65 -24.03
CA ARG A 623 17.45 2.86 -24.75
C ARG A 623 17.21 4.03 -23.80
N PRO A 624 16.30 3.96 -22.80
CA PRO A 624 16.05 5.07 -21.87
C PRO A 624 17.22 5.35 -20.93
N ALA A 625 18.07 4.37 -20.62
CA ALA A 625 19.29 4.63 -19.86
C ALA A 625 20.30 5.48 -20.65
N ILE A 626 20.52 5.18 -21.94
CA ILE A 626 21.40 5.95 -22.82
C ILE A 626 20.77 7.30 -23.20
N GLY A 627 19.46 7.36 -23.49
CA GLY A 627 18.72 8.60 -23.68
C GLY A 627 18.83 9.52 -22.46
N SER A 628 18.69 8.99 -21.24
CA SER A 628 18.94 9.72 -20.00
C SER A 628 20.38 10.25 -19.91
N ILE A 629 21.40 9.45 -20.24
CA ILE A 629 22.81 9.90 -20.25
C ILE A 629 23.02 11.02 -21.27
N LEU A 630 22.57 10.86 -22.52
CA LEU A 630 22.76 11.84 -23.60
C LEU A 630 22.09 13.18 -23.25
N SER A 631 20.84 13.16 -22.79
CA SER A 631 20.14 14.37 -22.34
C SER A 631 20.75 14.98 -21.07
N SER A 632 21.44 14.20 -20.23
CA SER A 632 22.17 14.71 -19.06
C SER A 632 23.54 15.31 -19.40
N LEU A 633 24.12 14.96 -20.56
CA LEU A 633 25.43 15.45 -21.03
C LEU A 633 25.32 16.66 -21.96
N TYR A 634 24.28 16.70 -22.79
CA TYR A 634 24.13 17.70 -23.85
C TYR A 634 22.81 18.47 -23.83
N ASN A 635 21.76 17.88 -23.24
CA ASN A 635 20.39 18.43 -23.21
C ASN A 635 19.87 18.85 -24.60
N ASP A 636 20.28 18.10 -25.64
CA ASP A 636 19.76 18.23 -27.00
C ASP A 636 18.23 17.93 -27.00
N TRP A 637 17.47 18.62 -27.86
CA TRP A 637 16.00 18.56 -27.85
C TRP A 637 15.49 17.13 -28.07
N ILE A 638 14.78 16.57 -27.07
CA ILE A 638 14.48 15.12 -27.00
C ILE A 638 13.56 14.58 -28.10
N MET A 639 12.89 15.47 -28.83
CA MET A 639 12.06 15.17 -30.00
C MET A 639 12.82 15.20 -31.33
N ASN A 640 14.13 15.51 -31.32
CA ASN A 640 15.03 15.21 -32.45
C ASN A 640 14.90 13.72 -32.79
N PRO A 641 14.80 13.30 -34.06
CA PRO A 641 14.49 11.91 -34.41
C PRO A 641 15.44 10.87 -33.78
N GLN A 642 16.74 11.16 -33.81
CA GLN A 642 17.82 10.40 -33.16
C GLN A 642 17.64 10.16 -31.66
N GLN A 643 16.92 11.04 -30.95
CA GLN A 643 16.62 10.93 -29.52
C GLN A 643 15.19 10.44 -29.26
N ARG A 644 14.26 10.65 -30.18
CA ARG A 644 12.82 10.41 -29.97
C ARG A 644 12.47 8.96 -29.65
N GLN A 645 13.27 7.99 -30.11
CA GLN A 645 13.18 6.55 -29.76
C GLN A 645 14.19 6.10 -28.69
N THR A 646 15.00 6.99 -28.14
CA THR A 646 15.85 6.69 -26.97
C THR A 646 15.10 7.00 -25.68
N GLN A 647 14.10 7.87 -25.72
CA GLN A 647 13.26 8.24 -24.57
C GLN A 647 12.20 7.19 -24.21
N ASP A 648 11.71 7.25 -22.97
CA ASP A 648 10.44 6.60 -22.58
C ASP A 648 9.23 7.34 -23.18
N THR A 649 8.10 6.66 -23.35
CA THR A 649 6.89 7.19 -24.02
C THR A 649 6.40 8.53 -23.45
N ASN A 650 6.53 8.76 -22.15
CA ASN A 650 6.13 10.03 -21.53
C ASN A 650 7.00 11.22 -22.00
N ASP A 651 8.29 10.97 -22.20
CA ASP A 651 9.23 11.95 -22.77
C ASP A 651 9.08 12.04 -24.30
N ARG A 652 8.76 10.94 -25.01
CA ARG A 652 8.46 10.90 -26.45
C ARG A 652 7.22 11.72 -26.87
N TYR A 653 6.32 12.04 -25.93
CA TYR A 653 5.12 12.87 -26.17
C TYR A 653 5.01 14.10 -25.27
N LEU A 654 6.07 14.43 -24.52
CA LEU A 654 6.14 15.61 -23.65
C LEU A 654 4.96 15.73 -22.64
N ALA A 655 4.36 14.61 -22.24
CA ALA A 655 3.16 14.55 -21.38
C ALA A 655 3.04 13.17 -20.71
N ASN A 656 2.41 13.08 -19.53
CA ASN A 656 2.21 11.77 -18.88
C ASN A 656 1.06 11.02 -19.55
N MET A 657 1.28 9.81 -20.04
CA MET A 657 0.19 8.92 -20.47
C MET A 657 -0.63 8.47 -19.25
N GLN A 658 -1.95 8.48 -19.40
CA GLN A 658 -2.95 8.07 -18.40
C GLN A 658 -3.48 6.66 -18.69
N ARG A 659 -4.32 6.11 -17.80
CA ARG A 659 -4.80 4.71 -17.85
C ARG A 659 -5.61 4.33 -19.10
N ASP A 660 -6.18 5.32 -19.77
CA ASP A 660 -7.01 5.20 -20.98
C ASP A 660 -6.24 5.62 -22.26
N GLY A 661 -4.95 5.94 -22.15
CA GLY A 661 -4.16 6.48 -23.27
C GLY A 661 -4.31 7.98 -23.51
N THR A 662 -5.12 8.70 -22.72
CA THR A 662 -5.08 10.18 -22.71
C THR A 662 -3.83 10.69 -21.99
N TYR A 663 -3.65 12.00 -21.93
CA TYR A 663 -2.44 12.63 -21.40
C TYR A 663 -2.75 13.65 -20.30
N SER A 664 -1.77 13.94 -19.43
CA SER A 664 -1.81 15.06 -18.48
C SER A 664 -0.92 16.22 -18.91
N VAL A 665 -1.48 17.43 -18.75
CA VAL A 665 -0.87 18.73 -19.03
C VAL A 665 -0.63 19.42 -17.70
N VAL A 666 0.63 19.80 -17.45
CA VAL A 666 1.04 20.43 -16.19
C VAL A 666 1.98 21.60 -16.52
N PRO A 667 1.49 22.85 -16.53
CA PRO A 667 2.33 24.02 -16.75
C PRO A 667 3.35 24.20 -15.60
N ARG A 668 4.36 25.04 -15.85
CA ARG A 668 5.32 25.42 -14.83
C ARG A 668 4.76 26.56 -13.97
N MET A 669 4.71 26.31 -12.65
CA MET A 669 4.37 27.29 -11.61
C MET A 669 5.54 27.28 -10.62
N ALA A 670 6.55 28.12 -10.88
CA ALA A 670 7.76 28.17 -10.05
C ALA A 670 7.41 28.62 -8.62
N ALA A 671 7.98 27.96 -7.60
CA ALA A 671 7.63 28.13 -6.19
C ALA A 671 6.13 27.94 -5.82
N GLY A 672 5.28 27.52 -6.77
CA GLY A 672 3.82 27.48 -6.63
C GLY A 672 3.07 28.76 -7.07
N GLU A 673 3.77 29.74 -7.66
CA GLU A 673 3.20 31.03 -8.07
C GLU A 673 2.45 30.95 -9.41
N VAL A 674 1.37 31.72 -9.54
CA VAL A 674 0.61 31.92 -10.80
C VAL A 674 -0.04 33.31 -10.78
N THR A 675 -0.07 33.98 -11.94
CA THR A 675 -0.73 35.29 -12.07
C THR A 675 -2.26 35.12 -12.21
N PRO A 676 -3.09 36.12 -11.86
CA PRO A 676 -4.54 36.04 -12.06
C PRO A 676 -4.92 35.76 -13.52
N ALA A 677 -4.21 36.35 -14.49
CA ALA A 677 -4.43 36.09 -15.91
C ALA A 677 -4.06 34.65 -16.30
N GLY A 678 -2.91 34.13 -15.84
CA GLY A 678 -2.52 32.74 -16.09
C GLY A 678 -3.49 31.72 -15.46
N LEU A 679 -4.04 32.04 -14.28
CA LEU A 679 -5.05 31.21 -13.62
C LEU A 679 -6.37 31.17 -14.41
N ILE A 680 -6.79 32.30 -15.00
CA ILE A 680 -7.95 32.36 -15.90
C ILE A 680 -7.72 31.47 -17.12
N VAL A 681 -6.57 31.59 -17.80
CA VAL A 681 -6.25 30.78 -19.00
C VAL A 681 -6.23 29.28 -18.68
N ILE A 682 -5.71 28.85 -17.52
CA ILE A 682 -5.79 27.45 -17.08
C ILE A 682 -7.25 26.99 -16.95
N GLY A 683 -8.13 27.82 -16.39
CA GLY A 683 -9.57 27.53 -16.28
C GLY A 683 -10.28 27.47 -17.64
N GLU A 684 -9.98 28.39 -18.54
CA GLU A 684 -10.53 28.43 -19.91
C GLU A 684 -10.12 27.19 -20.72
N VAL A 685 -8.82 26.87 -20.73
CA VAL A 685 -8.27 25.67 -21.38
C VAL A 685 -8.86 24.39 -20.79
N SER A 686 -9.00 24.31 -19.47
CA SER A 686 -9.61 23.14 -18.81
C SER A 686 -11.06 22.93 -19.24
N LYS A 687 -11.82 24.02 -19.37
CA LYS A 687 -13.22 24.02 -19.80
C LYS A 687 -13.38 23.68 -21.29
N GLU A 688 -12.55 24.27 -22.15
CA GLU A 688 -12.58 24.10 -23.60
C GLU A 688 -12.28 22.65 -24.03
N PHE A 689 -11.28 22.01 -23.42
CA PHE A 689 -10.87 20.65 -23.75
C PHE A 689 -11.48 19.56 -22.85
N GLY A 690 -12.36 19.93 -21.90
CA GLY A 690 -13.04 18.98 -21.01
C GLY A 690 -12.07 18.18 -20.14
N LEU A 691 -11.12 18.89 -19.51
CA LEU A 691 -10.03 18.34 -18.71
C LEU A 691 -10.39 18.29 -17.23
N TYR A 692 -10.04 17.18 -16.56
CA TYR A 692 -10.13 17.07 -15.11
C TYR A 692 -9.00 17.89 -14.46
N THR A 693 -9.32 18.70 -13.45
CA THR A 693 -8.37 19.59 -12.78
C THR A 693 -8.11 19.15 -11.34
N LYS A 694 -6.84 19.22 -10.89
CA LYS A 694 -6.49 18.97 -9.49
C LYS A 694 -5.26 19.77 -9.06
N ILE A 695 -5.36 20.42 -7.90
CA ILE A 695 -4.18 20.96 -7.21
C ILE A 695 -3.37 19.81 -6.62
N THR A 696 -2.08 19.73 -6.94
CA THR A 696 -1.18 18.67 -6.46
C THR A 696 -0.26 19.16 -5.34
N GLY A 697 0.23 18.22 -4.51
CA GLY A 697 1.24 18.48 -3.46
C GLY A 697 2.62 18.93 -3.98
N GLY A 698 2.74 19.23 -5.28
CA GLY A 698 3.84 19.97 -5.88
C GLY A 698 3.58 21.47 -6.08
N GLN A 699 2.45 21.99 -5.57
CA GLN A 699 1.93 23.35 -5.78
C GLN A 699 1.67 23.68 -7.25
N ARG A 700 0.92 22.80 -7.94
CA ARG A 700 0.55 22.96 -9.35
C ARG A 700 -0.90 22.60 -9.59
N ILE A 701 -1.47 23.17 -10.65
CA ILE A 701 -2.73 22.70 -11.22
C ILE A 701 -2.37 21.70 -12.33
N ASP A 702 -2.65 20.42 -12.09
CA ASP A 702 -2.51 19.37 -13.08
C ASP A 702 -3.86 19.22 -13.81
N MET A 703 -3.83 19.20 -15.15
CA MET A 703 -4.98 18.97 -16.04
C MET A 703 -4.88 17.58 -16.69
N PHE A 704 -5.92 16.77 -16.65
CA PHE A 704 -5.92 15.38 -17.11
C PHE A 704 -7.02 15.10 -18.14
N GLY A 705 -6.82 14.09 -19.00
CA GLY A 705 -7.82 13.65 -19.98
C GLY A 705 -7.71 14.34 -21.35
N ALA A 706 -6.55 14.95 -21.65
CA ALA A 706 -6.26 15.56 -22.95
C ALA A 706 -5.95 14.48 -23.99
N LYS A 707 -6.52 14.55 -25.20
CA LYS A 707 -6.17 13.60 -26.26
C LYS A 707 -4.81 13.98 -26.87
N LYS A 708 -4.12 13.00 -27.46
CA LYS A 708 -2.81 13.16 -28.10
C LYS A 708 -2.77 14.35 -29.08
N GLN A 709 -3.80 14.44 -29.93
CA GLN A 709 -3.98 15.47 -30.95
C GLN A 709 -4.35 16.86 -30.40
N ASP A 710 -4.91 16.93 -29.19
CA ASP A 710 -5.32 18.19 -28.58
C ASP A 710 -4.12 18.91 -27.93
N LEU A 711 -3.08 18.15 -27.53
CA LEU A 711 -1.92 18.66 -26.79
C LEU A 711 -1.25 19.90 -27.42
N PRO A 712 -0.98 19.97 -28.74
CA PRO A 712 -0.37 21.16 -29.32
C PRO A 712 -1.26 22.41 -29.23
N ALA A 713 -2.58 22.28 -29.32
CA ALA A 713 -3.50 23.42 -29.21
C ALA A 713 -3.68 23.88 -27.75
N ILE A 714 -3.68 22.93 -26.80
CA ILE A 714 -3.65 23.21 -25.36
C ILE A 714 -2.36 23.95 -24.99
N TRP A 715 -1.20 23.46 -25.41
CA TRP A 715 0.08 24.07 -25.09
C TRP A 715 0.34 25.38 -25.81
N GLU A 716 -0.28 25.63 -26.96
CA GLU A 716 -0.20 26.92 -27.67
C GLU A 716 -0.80 28.03 -26.81
N LYS A 717 -2.05 27.86 -26.35
CA LYS A 717 -2.73 28.80 -25.44
C LYS A 717 -1.96 29.03 -24.13
N LEU A 718 -1.38 27.96 -23.56
CA LEU A 718 -0.57 28.06 -22.34
C LEU A 718 0.75 28.81 -22.58
N VAL A 719 1.44 28.56 -23.71
CA VAL A 719 2.70 29.26 -24.08
C VAL A 719 2.44 30.72 -24.43
N ASP A 720 1.33 31.04 -25.09
CA ASP A 720 0.91 32.42 -25.37
C ASP A 720 0.55 33.19 -24.09
N ALA A 721 0.05 32.50 -23.06
CA ALA A 721 -0.12 33.03 -21.70
C ALA A 721 1.17 33.04 -20.85
N GLY A 722 2.32 32.68 -21.42
CA GLY A 722 3.63 32.73 -20.77
C GLY A 722 4.02 31.50 -19.94
N PHE A 723 3.25 30.41 -19.97
CA PHE A 723 3.63 29.18 -19.27
C PHE A 723 4.69 28.35 -20.01
N GLU A 724 5.64 27.81 -19.25
CA GLU A 724 6.59 26.81 -19.73
C GLU A 724 6.13 25.38 -19.41
N SER A 725 6.77 24.39 -20.03
CA SER A 725 6.61 22.99 -19.63
C SER A 725 6.99 22.78 -18.15
N GLY A 726 6.06 22.24 -17.35
CA GLY A 726 6.34 21.77 -15.99
C GLY A 726 7.26 20.55 -15.93
N HIS A 727 7.57 19.91 -17.08
CA HIS A 727 8.37 18.67 -17.17
C HIS A 727 7.80 17.53 -16.30
N ALA A 728 6.48 17.55 -16.07
CA ALA A 728 5.77 16.59 -15.22
C ALA A 728 5.72 15.17 -15.80
N TYR A 729 6.20 14.96 -17.02
CA TYR A 729 6.37 13.69 -17.72
C TYR A 729 7.73 13.05 -17.43
N GLY A 730 8.81 13.81 -17.61
CA GLY A 730 10.14 13.23 -17.72
C GLY A 730 10.85 12.83 -16.43
N LYS A 731 12.03 12.23 -16.59
CA LYS A 731 13.01 12.01 -15.50
C LYS A 731 13.85 13.28 -15.30
N ALA A 732 13.23 14.29 -14.68
CA ALA A 732 13.78 15.64 -14.50
C ALA A 732 13.38 16.24 -13.13
N LEU A 733 13.80 17.48 -12.85
CA LEU A 733 13.21 18.26 -11.75
C LEU A 733 11.71 18.44 -12.01
N ARG A 734 10.88 18.03 -11.04
CA ARG A 734 9.41 18.14 -11.15
C ARG A 734 8.82 19.40 -10.54
N THR A 735 9.37 19.86 -9.41
CA THR A 735 8.93 21.07 -8.71
C THR A 735 9.92 21.41 -7.59
N VAL A 736 9.99 22.68 -7.20
CA VAL A 736 10.52 23.10 -5.90
C VAL A 736 9.37 23.66 -5.06
N LYS A 737 8.87 22.87 -4.10
CA LYS A 737 7.78 23.30 -3.21
C LYS A 737 8.29 24.46 -2.33
N SER A 738 7.51 25.52 -2.16
CA SER A 738 7.82 26.63 -1.25
C SER A 738 6.83 26.71 -0.10
N CYS A 739 7.19 27.40 0.96
CA CYS A 739 6.20 28.12 1.77
C CYS A 739 6.33 29.63 1.51
N VAL A 740 5.31 30.41 1.89
CA VAL A 740 5.19 31.84 1.59
C VAL A 740 6.25 32.75 2.25
N GLY A 741 7.20 32.17 2.98
CA GLY A 741 8.44 32.82 3.42
C GLY A 741 8.27 34.03 4.33
N SER A 742 9.34 34.81 4.47
CA SER A 742 9.29 36.15 5.07
C SER A 742 8.44 37.14 4.26
N THR A 743 8.09 36.82 3.02
CA THR A 743 7.22 37.61 2.13
C THR A 743 5.80 37.78 2.69
N TRP A 744 5.26 36.75 3.37
CA TRP A 744 3.89 36.80 3.92
C TRP A 744 3.72 36.12 5.30
N CYS A 745 4.59 35.18 5.69
CA CYS A 745 4.42 34.46 6.95
C CYS A 745 5.01 35.24 8.13
N ARG A 746 4.22 35.46 9.20
CA ARG A 746 4.71 36.04 10.47
C ARG A 746 5.81 35.26 11.19
N TYR A 747 6.12 34.04 10.71
CA TYR A 747 7.22 33.20 11.18
C TYR A 747 8.35 33.04 10.14
N GLY A 748 8.24 33.69 8.97
CA GLY A 748 9.22 33.59 7.90
C GLY A 748 10.50 34.34 8.24
N VAL A 749 11.60 33.60 8.34
CA VAL A 749 12.96 34.13 8.56
C VAL A 749 13.64 34.40 7.21
N GLY A 750 13.48 33.51 6.23
CA GLY A 750 14.04 33.63 4.89
C GLY A 750 13.01 33.74 3.78
N ASP A 751 13.43 34.36 2.67
CA ASP A 751 12.73 34.37 1.39
C ASP A 751 12.77 32.96 0.77
N SER A 752 11.80 32.12 1.12
CA SER A 752 11.66 30.79 0.53
C SER A 752 10.95 30.79 -0.81
N VAL A 753 10.18 31.82 -1.14
CA VAL A 753 9.47 31.93 -2.42
C VAL A 753 10.47 32.25 -3.52
N GLY A 754 11.22 33.35 -3.40
CA GLY A 754 12.23 33.76 -4.37
C GLY A 754 13.40 32.78 -4.48
N LEU A 755 13.76 32.06 -3.41
CA LEU A 755 14.76 30.99 -3.50
C LEU A 755 14.21 29.71 -4.15
N ALA A 756 12.98 29.29 -3.86
CA ALA A 756 12.35 28.18 -4.58
C ALA A 756 12.18 28.52 -6.08
N HIS A 757 11.84 29.76 -6.40
CA HIS A 757 11.72 30.28 -7.76
C HIS A 757 13.07 30.23 -8.48
N GLU A 758 14.15 30.72 -7.86
CA GLU A 758 15.52 30.67 -8.41
C GLU A 758 15.97 29.22 -8.66
N LEU A 759 15.82 28.32 -7.67
CA LEU A 759 16.23 26.92 -7.81
C LEU A 759 15.42 26.16 -8.86
N GLU A 760 14.11 26.43 -8.97
CA GLU A 760 13.31 25.82 -10.01
C GLU A 760 13.65 26.36 -11.41
N THR A 761 13.87 27.67 -11.53
CA THR A 761 14.25 28.31 -12.80
C THR A 761 15.68 27.99 -13.21
N ARG A 762 16.58 27.66 -12.27
CA ARG A 762 17.92 27.12 -12.55
C ARG A 762 17.87 25.68 -13.05
N TYR A 763 17.12 24.80 -12.37
CA TYR A 763 17.12 23.36 -12.69
C TYR A 763 15.95 22.90 -13.58
N LYS A 764 15.21 23.80 -14.23
CA LYS A 764 14.19 23.42 -15.23
C LYS A 764 14.83 22.73 -16.44
N GLY A 765 14.15 21.75 -17.01
CA GLY A 765 14.67 20.90 -18.10
C GLY A 765 15.76 19.89 -17.71
N LEU A 766 16.46 20.08 -16.59
CA LEU A 766 17.58 19.24 -16.16
C LEU A 766 17.16 17.77 -16.03
N ARG A 767 17.72 16.94 -16.92
CA ARG A 767 17.49 15.48 -16.98
C ARG A 767 18.38 14.74 -15.99
N ALA A 768 17.89 13.61 -15.50
CA ALA A 768 18.53 12.84 -14.43
C ALA A 768 18.20 11.33 -14.52
N PRO A 769 18.89 10.47 -13.74
CA PRO A 769 18.62 9.03 -13.69
C PRO A 769 17.17 8.71 -13.29
N HIS A 770 16.58 9.54 -12.44
CA HIS A 770 15.16 9.52 -12.12
C HIS A 770 14.60 10.93 -11.85
N LYS A 771 13.26 11.07 -11.86
CA LYS A 771 12.57 12.30 -11.45
C LYS A 771 12.86 12.64 -9.99
N PHE A 772 13.10 13.93 -9.71
CA PHE A 772 13.44 14.46 -8.38
C PHE A 772 12.63 15.73 -8.06
N LYS A 773 12.58 16.10 -6.78
CA LYS A 773 11.87 17.27 -6.24
C LYS A 773 12.77 18.08 -5.30
N GLY A 774 12.56 19.39 -5.26
CA GLY A 774 13.11 20.27 -4.24
C GLY A 774 12.05 20.76 -3.25
N GLY A 775 12.47 21.29 -2.11
CA GLY A 775 11.61 22.06 -1.20
C GLY A 775 12.38 23.15 -0.45
N VAL A 776 11.77 24.33 -0.25
CA VAL A 776 12.38 25.47 0.45
C VAL A 776 11.41 26.01 1.51
N SER A 777 11.80 25.93 2.78
CA SER A 777 11.03 26.41 3.93
C SER A 777 11.66 27.66 4.52
N GLY A 778 10.91 28.76 4.59
CA GLY A 778 11.38 30.03 5.14
C GLY A 778 11.59 30.04 6.66
N CYS A 779 11.34 28.94 7.36
CA CYS A 779 11.67 28.72 8.78
C CYS A 779 11.60 27.22 9.14
N VAL A 780 12.02 26.87 10.35
CA VAL A 780 12.00 25.51 10.92
C VAL A 780 10.60 24.87 11.06
N ARG A 781 9.50 25.63 10.86
CA ARG A 781 8.14 25.07 10.76
C ARG A 781 7.86 24.31 9.45
N GLU A 782 8.83 24.26 8.54
CA GLU A 782 8.99 23.20 7.54
C GLU A 782 7.87 23.06 6.48
N CYS A 783 6.92 24.00 6.36
CA CYS A 783 5.68 23.83 5.58
C CYS A 783 5.86 23.47 4.07
N ALA A 784 7.07 23.60 3.51
CA ALA A 784 7.42 23.13 2.18
C ALA A 784 7.78 21.62 2.11
N GLU A 785 7.71 20.88 3.22
CA GLU A 785 8.08 19.45 3.33
C GLU A 785 9.49 19.19 2.74
N ALA A 786 10.41 20.13 2.90
CA ALA A 786 11.75 20.14 2.33
C ALA A 786 12.55 18.87 2.68
N GLN A 787 12.42 18.39 3.92
CA GLN A 787 13.03 17.12 4.35
C GLN A 787 12.38 15.89 3.69
N GLY A 788 11.15 16.00 3.17
CA GLY A 788 10.49 14.94 2.40
C GLY A 788 10.88 14.88 0.91
N LYS A 789 11.77 15.76 0.42
CA LYS A 789 12.15 15.89 -1.00
C LYS A 789 13.58 15.38 -1.25
N ASP A 790 13.92 15.15 -2.52
CA ASP A 790 15.24 14.66 -2.94
C ASP A 790 16.37 15.64 -2.54
N PHE A 791 16.06 16.94 -2.47
CA PHE A 791 16.83 17.97 -1.76
C PHE A 791 15.91 18.99 -1.07
N GLY A 792 16.35 19.56 0.05
CA GLY A 792 15.58 20.50 0.87
C GLY A 792 16.43 21.65 1.42
N LEU A 793 15.82 22.80 1.65
CA LEU A 793 16.44 23.98 2.27
C LEU A 793 15.54 24.56 3.35
N ILE A 794 16.12 24.91 4.49
CA ILE A 794 15.42 25.54 5.63
C ILE A 794 16.18 26.78 6.07
N ALA A 795 15.51 27.93 6.13
CA ALA A 795 16.13 29.18 6.56
C ALA A 795 16.42 29.20 8.06
N THR A 796 17.59 29.74 8.42
CA THR A 796 18.00 30.09 9.78
C THR A 796 18.18 31.61 9.89
N THR A 797 18.45 32.13 11.09
CA THR A 797 18.77 33.56 11.29
C THR A 797 20.14 33.97 10.74
N LYS A 798 20.97 33.03 10.30
CA LYS A 798 22.31 33.27 9.74
C LYS A 798 22.40 32.96 8.23
N GLY A 799 21.56 32.04 7.73
CA GLY A 799 21.63 31.57 6.36
C GLY A 799 20.62 30.45 6.07
N TRP A 800 21.08 29.38 5.44
CA TRP A 800 20.27 28.24 5.02
C TRP A 800 20.92 26.92 5.41
N ASN A 801 20.12 26.02 5.99
CA ASN A 801 20.47 24.62 6.18
C ASN A 801 20.04 23.82 4.95
N ILE A 802 20.92 22.98 4.43
CA ILE A 802 20.70 22.15 3.24
C ILE A 802 20.56 20.69 3.66
N TYR A 803 19.50 20.04 3.17
CA TYR A 803 19.18 18.65 3.42
C TYR A 803 19.17 17.89 2.09
N VAL A 804 19.67 16.65 2.06
CA VAL A 804 19.68 15.82 0.83
C VAL A 804 19.24 14.39 1.08
N GLY A 805 18.68 13.73 0.06
CA GLY A 805 18.35 12.30 0.11
C GLY A 805 16.98 11.94 0.69
N GLY A 806 16.03 12.89 0.77
CA GLY A 806 14.66 12.60 1.19
C GLY A 806 13.85 11.92 0.08
N ASN A 807 12.77 11.25 0.47
CA ASN A 807 11.88 10.54 -0.45
C ASN A 807 10.47 10.39 0.12
N GLY A 808 9.53 11.25 -0.27
CA GLY A 808 8.09 10.99 -0.17
C GLY A 808 7.62 9.95 -1.21
N GLY A 809 7.83 8.66 -0.93
CA GLY A 809 7.43 7.52 -1.77
C GLY A 809 7.25 6.23 -0.95
N ALA A 810 7.00 5.09 -1.61
CA ALA A 810 6.57 3.83 -0.98
C ALA A 810 7.47 3.26 0.14
N LYS A 811 8.72 3.70 0.24
CA LYS A 811 9.52 3.62 1.47
C LYS A 811 9.93 5.05 1.83
N PRO A 812 9.21 5.74 2.73
CA PRO A 812 9.48 7.14 3.05
C PRO A 812 10.85 7.28 3.72
N ARG A 813 11.51 8.41 3.48
CA ARG A 813 12.82 8.75 4.05
C ARG A 813 12.93 10.27 4.19
N HIS A 814 13.47 10.75 5.31
CA HIS A 814 13.83 12.17 5.43
C HIS A 814 15.20 12.45 4.78
N ALA A 815 15.37 13.68 4.33
CA ALA A 815 16.63 14.22 3.85
C ALA A 815 17.51 14.60 5.05
N GLU A 816 18.80 14.35 4.95
CA GLU A 816 19.75 14.56 6.05
C GLU A 816 20.58 15.82 5.80
N LEU A 817 20.97 16.51 6.89
CA LEU A 817 21.71 17.76 6.86
C LEU A 817 23.12 17.56 6.26
N ILE A 818 23.41 18.23 5.14
CA ILE A 818 24.73 18.19 4.49
C ILE A 818 25.59 19.41 4.85
N ALA A 819 24.97 20.59 4.96
CA ALA A 819 25.60 21.86 5.33
C ALA A 819 24.59 22.78 6.05
N GLU A 820 25.09 23.65 6.92
CA GLU A 820 24.31 24.50 7.83
C GLU A 820 24.71 25.98 7.75
N ASP A 821 23.76 26.87 8.07
CA ASP A 821 23.95 28.33 8.14
C ASP A 821 24.60 28.99 6.90
N VAL A 822 24.55 28.37 5.72
CA VAL A 822 25.26 28.86 4.53
C VAL A 822 24.53 29.99 3.82
N THR A 823 25.26 30.84 3.08
CA THR A 823 24.63 31.87 2.23
C THR A 823 23.83 31.25 1.07
N ARG A 824 22.82 31.98 0.57
CA ARG A 824 22.01 31.60 -0.61
C ARG A 824 22.88 31.14 -1.80
N ARG A 825 24.00 31.80 -2.06
CA ARG A 825 24.95 31.47 -3.14
C ARG A 825 25.77 30.20 -2.88
N GLN A 826 26.11 29.91 -1.64
CA GLN A 826 26.76 28.64 -1.26
C GLN A 826 25.76 27.48 -1.34
N ALA A 827 24.50 27.70 -0.97
CA ALA A 827 23.45 26.69 -1.07
C ALA A 827 23.25 26.20 -2.51
N ILE A 828 23.16 27.13 -3.47
CA ILE A 828 23.08 26.81 -4.91
C ILE A 828 24.31 26.00 -5.36
N LYS A 829 25.54 26.42 -5.01
CA LYS A 829 26.76 25.66 -5.34
C LYS A 829 26.75 24.23 -4.80
N ILE A 830 26.30 24.01 -3.57
CA ILE A 830 26.25 22.66 -2.97
C ILE A 830 25.19 21.80 -3.66
N LEU A 831 24.05 22.38 -4.04
CA LEU A 831 23.02 21.70 -4.84
C LEU A 831 23.49 21.39 -6.27
N ASP A 832 24.20 22.31 -6.92
CA ASP A 832 24.80 22.10 -8.24
C ASP A 832 25.70 20.86 -8.23
N ARG A 833 26.62 20.80 -7.25
CA ARG A 833 27.52 19.65 -7.02
C ARG A 833 26.75 18.37 -6.73
N PHE A 834 25.79 18.42 -5.80
CA PHE A 834 24.95 17.28 -5.42
C PHE A 834 24.24 16.66 -6.63
N ILE A 835 23.56 17.49 -7.42
CA ILE A 835 22.75 17.04 -8.55
C ILE A 835 23.63 16.51 -9.68
N LEU A 836 24.73 17.20 -10.05
CA LEU A 836 25.65 16.69 -11.09
C LEU A 836 26.35 15.39 -10.64
N PHE A 837 26.72 15.26 -9.36
CA PHE A 837 27.36 14.05 -8.86
C PHE A 837 26.41 12.85 -8.82
N TYR A 838 25.14 13.06 -8.43
CA TYR A 838 24.06 12.08 -8.57
C TYR A 838 23.83 11.67 -10.04
N ILE A 839 23.73 12.64 -10.96
CA ILE A 839 23.55 12.40 -12.41
C ILE A 839 24.67 11.52 -13.00
N ARG A 840 25.93 11.80 -12.60
CA ARG A 840 27.13 11.04 -13.01
C ARG A 840 27.16 9.61 -12.46
N SER A 841 26.70 9.38 -11.23
CA SER A 841 27.09 8.18 -10.45
C SER A 841 25.97 7.24 -10.00
N ALA A 842 24.69 7.63 -10.05
CA ALA A 842 23.57 6.72 -9.74
C ALA A 842 23.23 5.78 -10.91
N ASP A 843 22.58 4.65 -10.62
CA ASP A 843 22.08 3.72 -11.66
C ASP A 843 20.75 4.22 -12.28
N LYS A 844 20.33 3.58 -13.39
CA LYS A 844 19.06 3.81 -14.07
C LYS A 844 17.88 3.78 -13.10
N LEU A 845 17.00 4.79 -13.20
CA LEU A 845 15.78 4.94 -12.40
C LEU A 845 15.98 5.01 -10.87
N GLU A 846 17.21 5.12 -10.38
CA GLU A 846 17.54 5.20 -8.97
C GLU A 846 17.17 6.56 -8.37
N ARG A 847 16.68 6.58 -7.12
CA ARG A 847 16.39 7.83 -6.38
C ARG A 847 17.61 8.24 -5.56
N THR A 848 17.78 9.55 -5.37
CA THR A 848 18.88 10.12 -4.56
C THR A 848 19.02 9.43 -3.19
N ALA A 849 17.91 9.20 -2.49
CA ALA A 849 17.82 8.43 -1.26
C ALA A 849 18.54 7.06 -1.32
N ARG A 850 18.24 6.24 -2.33
CA ARG A 850 18.77 4.87 -2.49
C ARG A 850 20.21 4.88 -3.03
N TRP A 851 20.55 5.90 -3.81
CA TRP A 851 21.92 6.15 -4.26
C TRP A 851 22.84 6.53 -3.07
N ILE A 852 22.40 7.42 -2.18
CA ILE A 852 23.15 7.81 -0.95
C ILE A 852 23.36 6.60 -0.04
N GLU A 853 22.34 5.76 0.15
CA GLU A 853 22.44 4.54 0.96
C GLU A 853 23.45 3.52 0.42
N LYS A 854 23.70 3.50 -0.89
CA LYS A 854 24.71 2.66 -1.56
C LYS A 854 26.07 3.34 -1.72
N TYR A 855 26.15 4.66 -1.54
CA TYR A 855 27.38 5.40 -1.78
C TYR A 855 28.45 5.03 -0.73
N PRO A 856 29.73 4.83 -1.10
CA PRO A 856 30.76 4.50 -0.12
C PRO A 856 30.88 5.56 0.99
N GLY A 857 30.70 5.14 2.25
CA GLY A 857 30.63 6.04 3.40
C GLY A 857 29.31 6.83 3.55
N GLY A 858 28.28 6.51 2.75
CA GLY A 858 26.94 7.10 2.80
C GLY A 858 26.94 8.62 2.63
N LEU A 859 26.07 9.29 3.40
CA LEU A 859 26.00 10.75 3.45
C LEU A 859 27.34 11.39 3.85
N LYS A 860 28.11 10.78 4.76
CA LYS A 860 29.41 11.29 5.18
C LYS A 860 30.43 11.27 4.03
N GLY A 861 30.55 10.13 3.35
CA GLY A 861 31.40 10.01 2.16
C GLY A 861 31.00 10.99 1.05
N LEU A 862 29.68 11.21 0.87
CA LEU A 862 29.19 12.23 -0.05
C LEU A 862 29.57 13.66 0.39
N LYS A 863 29.45 14.00 1.68
CA LYS A 863 29.82 15.31 2.24
C LYS A 863 31.30 15.62 1.99
N GLU A 864 32.17 14.65 2.27
CA GLU A 864 33.61 14.77 2.02
C GLU A 864 33.91 15.11 0.54
N VAL A 865 33.09 14.64 -0.42
CA VAL A 865 33.25 14.94 -1.85
C VAL A 865 32.62 16.28 -2.26
N ILE A 866 31.39 16.59 -1.86
CA ILE A 866 30.64 17.76 -2.39
C ILE A 866 30.69 19.02 -1.52
N VAL A 867 31.08 18.91 -0.25
CA VAL A 867 31.28 20.06 0.65
C VAL A 867 32.76 20.32 0.83
N ASP A 868 33.50 19.29 1.25
CA ASP A 868 34.92 19.42 1.65
C ASP A 868 35.91 19.26 0.47
N ASP A 869 35.39 19.01 -0.74
CA ASP A 869 36.12 18.84 -2.02
C ASP A 869 37.33 17.88 -1.97
N LYS A 870 37.20 16.78 -1.23
CA LYS A 870 38.26 15.74 -1.06
C LYS A 870 38.83 15.16 -2.36
N LEU A 871 38.13 15.33 -3.49
CA LEU A 871 38.55 14.87 -4.82
C LEU A 871 39.01 16.02 -5.75
N GLY A 872 38.88 17.29 -5.35
CA GLY A 872 39.22 18.45 -6.18
C GLY A 872 38.33 18.65 -7.41
N ILE A 873 37.09 18.16 -7.38
CA ILE A 873 36.16 18.14 -8.52
C ILE A 873 35.02 19.16 -8.42
N CYS A 874 34.84 19.83 -7.27
CA CYS A 874 33.68 20.71 -7.07
C CYS A 874 33.59 21.84 -8.11
N GLN A 875 34.72 22.42 -8.53
CA GLN A 875 34.73 23.46 -9.57
C GLN A 875 34.36 22.90 -10.96
N GLU A 876 34.65 21.63 -11.25
CA GLU A 876 34.23 20.98 -12.49
C GLU A 876 32.72 20.71 -12.48
N LEU A 877 32.19 20.19 -11.36
CA LEU A 877 30.75 19.95 -11.18
C LEU A 877 29.93 21.24 -11.32
N GLU A 878 30.38 22.33 -10.69
CA GLU A 878 29.75 23.66 -10.82
C GLU A 878 29.79 24.17 -12.28
N ARG A 879 30.93 24.02 -12.98
CA ARG A 879 31.09 24.45 -14.38
C ARG A 879 30.20 23.65 -15.33
N GLU A 880 30.07 22.34 -15.13
CA GLU A 880 29.17 21.50 -15.94
C GLU A 880 27.70 21.78 -15.66
N MET A 881 27.31 22.05 -14.41
CA MET A 881 25.96 22.53 -14.12
C MET A 881 25.68 23.86 -14.84
N GLU A 882 26.59 24.83 -14.79
CA GLU A 882 26.38 26.14 -15.42
C GLU A 882 26.20 26.04 -16.96
N VAL A 883 27.00 25.19 -17.62
CA VAL A 883 26.80 24.88 -19.04
C VAL A 883 25.43 24.23 -19.28
N LEU A 884 25.07 23.23 -18.46
CA LEU A 884 23.88 22.42 -18.66
C LEU A 884 22.59 23.25 -18.44
N VAL A 885 22.51 24.10 -17.43
CA VAL A 885 21.36 24.99 -17.22
C VAL A 885 21.26 26.06 -18.33
N GLY A 886 22.40 26.51 -18.86
CA GLY A 886 22.47 27.44 -19.99
C GLY A 886 21.92 26.91 -21.32
N THR A 887 21.71 25.59 -21.46
CA THR A 887 21.11 24.97 -22.65
C THR A 887 19.57 24.95 -22.64
N TYR A 888 18.94 25.39 -21.55
CA TYR A 888 17.50 25.23 -21.36
C TYR A 888 16.66 25.85 -22.48
N HIS A 889 15.63 25.13 -22.90
CA HIS A 889 14.60 25.61 -23.81
C HIS A 889 13.27 24.90 -23.52
N CYS A 890 12.15 25.60 -23.67
CA CYS A 890 10.83 24.98 -23.49
C CYS A 890 10.50 24.05 -24.67
N GLU A 891 10.39 22.76 -24.40
CA GLU A 891 10.17 21.71 -25.40
C GLU A 891 8.83 21.88 -26.12
N TRP A 892 7.78 22.28 -25.39
CA TRP A 892 6.46 22.57 -25.96
C TRP A 892 6.45 23.83 -26.84
N THR A 893 7.17 24.89 -26.47
CA THR A 893 7.32 26.08 -27.33
C THR A 893 7.97 25.73 -28.67
N LYS A 894 8.94 24.78 -28.69
CA LYS A 894 9.52 24.25 -29.93
C LYS A 894 8.54 23.42 -30.77
N VAL A 895 7.51 22.81 -30.18
CA VAL A 895 6.45 22.06 -30.90
C VAL A 895 5.39 23.00 -31.48
N VAL A 896 4.81 23.88 -30.66
CA VAL A 896 3.62 24.65 -31.08
C VAL A 896 3.92 25.67 -32.16
N ARG A 897 5.13 26.26 -32.15
CA ARG A 897 5.59 27.23 -33.15
C ARG A 897 6.10 26.62 -34.47
N ASP A 898 5.96 25.30 -34.66
CA ASP A 898 6.47 24.57 -35.82
C ASP A 898 5.38 23.61 -36.37
N PRO A 899 4.75 23.94 -37.52
CA PRO A 899 3.69 23.10 -38.10
C PRO A 899 4.12 21.67 -38.46
N ALA A 900 5.40 21.42 -38.76
CA ALA A 900 5.88 20.07 -39.06
C ALA A 900 5.91 19.22 -37.77
N ARG A 901 6.38 19.79 -36.65
CA ARG A 901 6.42 19.11 -35.35
C ARG A 901 5.04 18.80 -34.79
N ARG A 902 4.01 19.58 -35.11
CA ARG A 902 2.62 19.31 -34.69
C ARG A 902 2.06 18.03 -35.30
N LYS A 903 2.51 17.60 -36.49
CA LYS A 903 2.10 16.32 -37.11
C LYS A 903 2.36 15.10 -36.21
N ALA A 904 3.42 15.15 -35.41
CA ALA A 904 3.86 14.08 -34.51
C ALA A 904 2.83 13.69 -33.42
N PHE A 905 1.76 14.48 -33.27
CA PHE A 905 0.70 14.34 -32.27
C PHE A 905 -0.65 13.89 -32.84
N ARG A 906 -0.77 13.68 -34.17
CA ARG A 906 -1.99 13.14 -34.79
C ARG A 906 -2.41 11.80 -34.16
N GLN A 907 -3.72 11.54 -34.13
CA GLN A 907 -4.24 10.23 -33.72
C GLN A 907 -4.00 9.17 -34.81
N PHE A 908 -4.24 9.52 -36.07
CA PHE A 908 -4.00 8.65 -37.23
C PHE A 908 -3.15 9.34 -38.28
N ALA A 909 -2.38 8.58 -39.06
CA ALA A 909 -1.59 9.11 -40.18
C ALA A 909 -2.41 9.20 -41.49
N ASN A 910 -3.42 8.35 -41.66
CA ASN A 910 -4.18 8.23 -42.91
C ASN A 910 -5.52 9.01 -42.95
N THR A 911 -5.90 9.65 -41.84
CA THR A 911 -7.11 10.49 -41.75
C THR A 911 -6.97 11.50 -40.61
N ASP A 912 -7.60 12.67 -40.74
CA ASP A 912 -7.74 13.65 -39.66
C ASP A 912 -9.00 13.39 -38.78
N GLU A 913 -9.74 12.30 -39.03
CA GLU A 913 -10.77 11.79 -38.10
C GLU A 913 -10.20 11.44 -36.73
N THR A 914 -11.06 11.44 -35.70
CA THR A 914 -10.70 11.01 -34.34
C THR A 914 -11.65 9.92 -33.85
N GLN A 915 -11.18 9.09 -32.92
CA GLN A 915 -11.92 7.93 -32.40
C GLN A 915 -11.77 7.86 -30.88
N ALA A 916 -12.87 7.59 -30.16
CA ALA A 916 -12.82 7.37 -28.72
C ALA A 916 -12.22 5.98 -28.40
N VAL A 917 -11.49 5.88 -27.30
CA VAL A 917 -10.82 4.65 -26.83
C VAL A 917 -11.26 4.21 -25.42
N SER A 918 -12.08 5.04 -24.76
CA SER A 918 -12.63 4.83 -23.41
C SER A 918 -13.84 5.75 -23.23
N GLU A 919 -14.85 5.30 -22.51
CA GLU A 919 -15.91 6.18 -22.00
C GLU A 919 -15.37 7.08 -20.86
N LYS A 920 -16.02 8.26 -20.70
CA LYS A 920 -15.81 9.16 -19.56
C LYS A 920 -17.01 9.07 -18.61
N LEU A 921 -16.75 9.20 -17.31
CA LEU A 921 -17.74 9.22 -16.23
C LEU A 921 -17.64 10.53 -15.44
N SER A 922 -18.79 11.07 -15.04
CA SER A 922 -18.90 12.32 -14.28
C SER A 922 -18.84 12.05 -12.77
N GLU A 923 -17.86 12.60 -12.07
CA GLU A 923 -17.68 12.43 -10.62
C GLU A 923 -17.10 13.72 -10.01
N ARG A 924 -17.74 14.25 -8.94
CA ARG A 924 -17.42 15.58 -8.36
C ARG A 924 -17.38 16.70 -9.43
N ASP A 925 -18.45 16.76 -10.22
CA ASP A 925 -18.67 17.74 -11.30
C ASP A 925 -17.58 17.81 -12.39
N GLN A 926 -16.72 16.79 -12.46
CA GLN A 926 -15.64 16.69 -13.43
C GLN A 926 -15.66 15.34 -14.15
N GLN A 927 -15.14 15.33 -15.38
CA GLN A 927 -15.10 14.15 -16.24
C GLN A 927 -13.79 13.39 -16.04
N ARG A 928 -13.85 12.11 -15.66
CA ARG A 928 -12.70 11.21 -15.62
C ARG A 928 -12.88 10.02 -16.57
N PRO A 929 -11.81 9.30 -16.96
CA PRO A 929 -11.96 8.02 -17.63
C PRO A 929 -12.67 7.01 -16.71
N ILE A 930 -13.40 6.06 -17.28
CA ILE A 930 -13.88 4.90 -16.51
C ILE A 930 -12.71 4.08 -15.93
N ASP A 931 -12.99 3.23 -14.97
CA ASP A 931 -12.02 2.37 -14.31
C ASP A 931 -11.59 1.20 -15.21
N TRP A 932 -10.57 0.46 -14.78
CA TRP A 932 -10.18 -0.79 -15.44
C TRP A 932 -10.95 -1.94 -14.78
N PRO A 933 -11.41 -2.94 -15.55
CA PRO A 933 -12.12 -4.08 -14.99
C PRO A 933 -11.27 -4.78 -13.93
N VAL A 934 -11.89 -5.18 -12.82
CA VAL A 934 -11.21 -5.73 -11.64
C VAL A 934 -10.38 -6.97 -12.03
N GLU A 935 -10.98 -7.86 -12.81
CA GLU A 935 -10.30 -8.98 -13.45
C GLU A 935 -10.00 -8.69 -14.92
N SER A 936 -8.86 -9.18 -15.40
CA SER A 936 -8.47 -9.13 -16.81
C SER A 936 -7.88 -10.48 -17.18
N GLY A 937 -8.73 -11.38 -17.67
CA GLY A 937 -8.33 -12.72 -18.10
C GLY A 937 -7.38 -12.71 -19.30
N PRO A 938 -6.76 -13.86 -19.63
CA PRO A 938 -5.90 -14.00 -20.80
C PRO A 938 -6.60 -13.53 -22.08
N LEU A 939 -5.89 -12.79 -22.92
CA LEU A 939 -6.42 -12.23 -24.16
C LEU A 939 -5.42 -12.45 -25.30
N HIS A 940 -5.79 -13.41 -26.15
CA HIS A 940 -5.06 -13.81 -27.33
C HIS A 940 -5.74 -13.26 -28.57
N PHE A 941 -4.91 -12.78 -29.50
CA PHE A 941 -5.30 -12.39 -30.84
C PHE A 941 -4.32 -13.01 -31.84
N SER A 942 -4.87 -13.49 -32.96
CA SER A 942 -4.20 -14.23 -34.02
C SER A 942 -4.90 -13.99 -35.35
N ILE A 943 -4.18 -14.02 -36.47
CA ILE A 943 -4.79 -13.94 -37.82
C ILE A 943 -5.77 -15.11 -38.09
N LEU A 944 -5.71 -16.18 -37.30
CA LEU A 944 -6.61 -17.34 -37.35
C LEU A 944 -8.00 -17.06 -36.74
N ASP A 945 -8.16 -15.95 -36.01
CA ASP A 945 -9.43 -15.55 -35.39
C ASP A 945 -10.36 -14.82 -36.39
N VAL A 946 -9.82 -14.43 -37.54
CA VAL A 946 -10.56 -13.85 -38.67
C VAL A 946 -11.30 -14.97 -39.42
N VAL A 947 -12.49 -14.66 -39.95
CA VAL A 947 -13.31 -15.60 -40.74
C VAL A 947 -12.48 -16.26 -41.85
N LYS A 948 -12.50 -17.61 -41.91
CA LYS A 948 -11.61 -18.41 -42.76
C LYS A 948 -11.68 -18.08 -44.25
N ASP A 949 -12.85 -17.66 -44.72
CA ASP A 949 -13.12 -17.35 -46.12
C ASP A 949 -12.87 -15.87 -46.47
N ALA A 950 -12.36 -15.06 -45.54
CA ALA A 950 -12.02 -13.66 -45.78
C ALA A 950 -10.84 -13.54 -46.77
N VAL A 951 -11.01 -12.77 -47.84
CA VAL A 951 -9.99 -12.60 -48.89
C VAL A 951 -8.91 -11.61 -48.41
N TRP A 952 -7.69 -12.12 -48.17
CA TRP A 952 -6.55 -11.30 -47.74
C TRP A 952 -5.80 -10.70 -48.93
N GLU A 953 -5.78 -9.36 -49.02
CA GLU A 953 -5.21 -8.63 -50.15
C GLU A 953 -4.16 -7.60 -49.71
N TRP A 954 -3.24 -7.23 -50.62
CA TRP A 954 -2.31 -6.13 -50.41
C TRP A 954 -3.02 -4.78 -50.61
N ARG A 955 -3.37 -4.11 -49.51
CA ARG A 955 -4.14 -2.87 -49.50
C ARG A 955 -3.25 -1.69 -49.09
N PRO A 956 -3.26 -0.56 -49.83
CA PRO A 956 -2.52 0.64 -49.42
C PRO A 956 -3.22 1.29 -48.23
N VAL A 957 -2.48 1.66 -47.18
CA VAL A 957 -3.07 2.15 -45.92
C VAL A 957 -2.67 3.57 -45.52
N CYS A 958 -1.48 4.01 -45.92
CA CYS A 958 -0.98 5.38 -45.74
C CYS A 958 0.19 5.63 -46.71
N LYS A 959 0.70 6.87 -46.73
CA LYS A 959 1.95 7.18 -47.40
C LYS A 959 3.15 6.76 -46.57
N TYR A 960 4.27 6.47 -47.22
CA TYR A 960 5.50 6.12 -46.50
C TYR A 960 6.07 7.33 -45.73
N ILE A 961 6.00 8.53 -46.31
CA ILE A 961 6.41 9.76 -45.63
C ILE A 961 5.61 10.08 -44.36
N ASP A 962 4.34 9.66 -44.26
CA ASP A 962 3.49 9.89 -43.08
C ASP A 962 3.83 8.95 -41.90
N LEU A 963 4.73 7.97 -42.09
CA LEU A 963 5.34 7.22 -40.98
C LEU A 963 6.48 7.97 -40.27
N ASP A 964 6.88 9.17 -40.75
CA ASP A 964 8.06 9.92 -40.28
C ASP A 964 9.38 9.10 -40.39
N PRO A 965 9.70 8.52 -41.58
CA PRO A 965 10.77 7.53 -41.73
C PRO A 965 12.18 8.13 -41.53
N GLN A 966 12.96 7.53 -40.62
CA GLN A 966 14.31 7.98 -40.26
C GLN A 966 15.39 6.99 -40.74
N SER A 967 16.64 7.46 -40.78
CA SER A 967 17.80 6.65 -41.16
C SER A 967 18.47 5.92 -39.98
N ASP A 968 18.23 6.35 -38.73
CA ASP A 968 19.01 5.93 -37.56
C ASP A 968 18.17 5.57 -36.31
N ALA A 969 16.84 5.76 -36.35
CA ALA A 969 15.90 5.40 -35.29
C ALA A 969 14.59 4.80 -35.84
N PRO A 970 13.93 3.88 -35.13
CA PRO A 970 12.57 3.46 -35.47
C PRO A 970 11.59 4.63 -35.59
N SER A 971 10.52 4.45 -36.34
CA SER A 971 9.49 5.47 -36.60
C SER A 971 8.13 4.78 -36.63
N SER A 972 7.06 5.44 -36.18
CA SER A 972 5.75 4.77 -36.06
C SER A 972 4.55 5.70 -36.06
N ALA A 973 3.45 5.16 -36.57
CA ALA A 973 2.13 5.79 -36.62
C ALA A 973 1.01 4.79 -36.32
N THR A 974 -0.17 5.32 -36.02
CA THR A 974 -1.42 4.54 -35.99
C THR A 974 -2.20 4.81 -37.27
N ILE A 975 -2.82 3.76 -37.81
CA ILE A 975 -3.67 3.75 -39.00
C ILE A 975 -5.08 3.38 -38.57
N LYS A 976 -6.08 4.09 -39.07
CA LYS A 976 -7.50 3.68 -38.96
C LYS A 976 -7.86 2.81 -40.16
N TYR A 977 -8.42 1.62 -39.92
CA TYR A 977 -8.92 0.71 -40.96
C TYR A 977 -10.26 0.12 -40.50
N GLY A 978 -11.36 0.62 -41.08
CA GLY A 978 -12.69 0.42 -40.49
C GLY A 978 -12.78 1.13 -39.13
N ASP A 979 -13.28 0.42 -38.13
CA ASP A 979 -13.24 0.81 -36.71
C ASP A 979 -11.99 0.27 -35.97
N THR A 980 -11.18 -0.57 -36.61
CA THR A 980 -9.92 -1.12 -36.09
C THR A 980 -8.76 -0.12 -36.20
N GLN A 981 -7.88 -0.13 -35.18
CA GLN A 981 -6.63 0.61 -35.19
C GLN A 981 -5.43 -0.32 -35.39
N ILE A 982 -4.60 -0.03 -36.39
CA ILE A 982 -3.38 -0.76 -36.72
C ILE A 982 -2.17 0.12 -36.38
N ALA A 983 -1.23 -0.40 -35.59
CA ALA A 983 0.06 0.21 -35.34
C ALA A 983 1.04 -0.22 -36.45
N VAL A 984 1.77 0.75 -37.01
CA VAL A 984 2.76 0.52 -38.07
C VAL A 984 4.09 1.13 -37.66
N TRP A 985 5.17 0.37 -37.76
CA TRP A 985 6.53 0.80 -37.45
C TRP A 985 7.44 0.67 -38.67
N ASN A 986 8.15 1.74 -39.01
CA ASN A 986 9.31 1.69 -39.90
C ASN A 986 10.59 1.48 -39.08
N ILE A 987 11.35 0.44 -39.40
CA ILE A 987 12.59 0.05 -38.71
C ILE A 987 13.76 0.22 -39.70
N PRO A 988 14.68 1.18 -39.47
CA PRO A 988 15.77 1.47 -40.40
C PRO A 988 16.59 0.22 -40.72
N GLY A 989 16.79 -0.06 -42.02
CA GLY A 989 17.52 -1.23 -42.49
C GLY A 989 16.81 -2.58 -42.30
N ARG A 990 15.60 -2.62 -41.73
CA ARG A 990 14.82 -3.86 -41.50
C ARG A 990 13.39 -3.83 -42.06
N GLY A 991 12.96 -2.69 -42.62
CA GLY A 991 11.67 -2.51 -43.27
C GLY A 991 10.52 -2.23 -42.29
N ILE A 992 9.29 -2.47 -42.75
CA ILE A 992 8.07 -2.21 -41.96
C ILE A 992 7.70 -3.42 -41.10
N ARG A 993 7.07 -3.16 -39.95
CA ARG A 993 6.26 -4.12 -39.18
C ARG A 993 4.89 -3.50 -38.93
N ALA A 994 3.85 -4.33 -38.82
CA ALA A 994 2.50 -3.86 -38.51
C ALA A 994 1.75 -4.85 -37.61
N ALA A 995 0.94 -4.34 -36.68
CA ALA A 995 0.16 -5.14 -35.73
C ALA A 995 -1.07 -4.36 -35.26
N GLN A 996 -1.98 -4.97 -34.50
CA GLN A 996 -3.05 -4.22 -33.82
C GLN A 996 -2.46 -3.13 -32.89
N ASN A 997 -3.12 -1.98 -32.76
CA ASN A 997 -2.69 -0.93 -31.83
C ASN A 997 -3.10 -1.23 -30.36
N MET A 998 -4.06 -2.14 -30.15
CA MET A 998 -4.55 -2.48 -28.81
C MET A 998 -3.61 -3.43 -28.07
N CYS A 999 -3.09 -2.99 -26.91
CA CYS A 999 -2.48 -3.88 -25.93
C CYS A 999 -3.58 -4.67 -25.18
N PRO A 1000 -3.60 -6.01 -25.27
CA PRO A 1000 -4.70 -6.82 -24.74
C PRO A 1000 -4.85 -6.71 -23.21
N HIS A 1001 -3.75 -6.63 -22.46
CA HIS A 1001 -3.68 -6.64 -20.99
C HIS A 1001 -4.68 -5.72 -20.26
N ARG A 1002 -4.92 -4.51 -20.79
CA ARG A 1002 -5.93 -3.56 -20.28
C ARG A 1002 -6.70 -2.86 -21.41
N ARG A 1003 -6.85 -3.54 -22.56
CA ARG A 1003 -7.57 -3.08 -23.76
C ARG A 1003 -7.17 -1.66 -24.22
N ALA A 1004 -5.89 -1.31 -24.08
CA ALA A 1004 -5.39 0.07 -24.27
C ALA A 1004 -4.77 0.27 -25.66
N PHE A 1005 -5.24 1.25 -26.43
CA PHE A 1005 -4.88 1.51 -27.82
C PHE A 1005 -3.59 2.32 -27.97
N VAL A 1006 -2.47 1.74 -27.52
CA VAL A 1006 -1.21 2.46 -27.27
C VAL A 1006 0.04 1.79 -27.85
N LEU A 1007 -0.05 0.67 -28.58
CA LEU A 1007 1.14 -0.06 -29.02
C LEU A 1007 2.03 0.72 -30.02
N ALA A 1008 1.46 1.56 -30.89
CA ALA A 1008 2.24 2.44 -31.78
C ALA A 1008 3.18 3.40 -31.02
N ASP A 1009 2.80 3.76 -29.79
CA ASP A 1009 3.55 4.65 -28.87
C ASP A 1009 4.54 3.89 -27.97
N GLY A 1010 4.61 2.57 -28.13
CA GLY A 1010 5.60 1.69 -27.52
C GLY A 1010 7.01 1.86 -28.06
N LEU A 1011 7.97 1.26 -27.36
CA LEU A 1011 9.39 1.25 -27.72
C LEU A 1011 9.69 0.00 -28.54
N VAL A 1012 10.30 0.16 -29.71
CA VAL A 1012 10.76 -0.95 -30.55
C VAL A 1012 12.14 -1.40 -30.08
N GLY A 1013 12.29 -2.70 -29.81
CA GLY A 1013 13.50 -3.32 -29.34
C GLY A 1013 13.77 -4.67 -29.99
N GLU A 1014 14.82 -5.33 -29.52
CA GLU A 1014 15.35 -6.61 -30.02
C GLU A 1014 15.60 -7.56 -28.85
N ASP A 1015 15.24 -8.85 -29.01
CA ASP A 1015 15.52 -9.89 -28.02
C ASP A 1015 16.93 -10.50 -28.20
N ASP A 1016 17.39 -11.32 -27.25
CA ASP A 1016 18.73 -11.95 -27.32
C ASP A 1016 18.90 -12.94 -28.50
N LYS A 1017 17.83 -13.25 -29.25
CA LYS A 1017 17.86 -14.02 -30.51
C LYS A 1017 17.89 -13.12 -31.76
N GLY A 1018 17.82 -11.80 -31.60
CA GLY A 1018 17.81 -10.82 -32.68
C GLY A 1018 16.43 -10.47 -33.25
N ARG A 1019 15.33 -10.94 -32.62
CA ARG A 1019 13.96 -10.74 -33.12
C ARG A 1019 13.40 -9.39 -32.66
N GLU A 1020 12.71 -8.67 -33.53
CA GLU A 1020 12.07 -7.40 -33.16
C GLU A 1020 10.82 -7.60 -32.29
N TYR A 1021 10.65 -6.73 -31.31
CA TYR A 1021 9.42 -6.61 -30.52
C TYR A 1021 9.02 -5.14 -30.31
N VAL A 1022 7.75 -4.92 -29.93
CA VAL A 1022 7.30 -3.66 -29.32
C VAL A 1022 7.03 -3.86 -27.83
N SER A 1023 7.59 -2.98 -27.00
CA SER A 1023 7.29 -2.91 -25.56
C SER A 1023 6.11 -1.97 -25.32
N CYS A 1024 5.01 -2.51 -24.77
CA CYS A 1024 3.81 -1.74 -24.44
C CYS A 1024 4.15 -0.56 -23.51
N PRO A 1025 3.77 0.69 -23.85
CA PRO A 1025 4.22 1.87 -23.12
C PRO A 1025 3.77 1.89 -21.65
N LEU A 1026 2.55 1.44 -21.38
CA LEU A 1026 1.94 1.37 -20.03
C LEU A 1026 2.48 0.21 -19.19
N HIS A 1027 2.64 -0.98 -19.79
CA HIS A 1027 2.82 -2.23 -19.04
C HIS A 1027 4.22 -2.86 -19.18
N LYS A 1028 5.05 -2.37 -20.10
CA LYS A 1028 6.37 -2.93 -20.47
C LYS A 1028 6.33 -4.44 -20.77
N ARG A 1029 5.21 -4.85 -21.40
CA ARG A 1029 4.98 -6.17 -21.99
C ARG A 1029 5.52 -6.17 -23.42
N ASN A 1030 6.36 -7.13 -23.78
CA ASN A 1030 7.09 -7.15 -25.04
C ASN A 1030 6.43 -8.15 -25.99
N TYR A 1031 5.99 -7.67 -27.17
CA TYR A 1031 5.27 -8.46 -28.17
C TYR A 1031 6.08 -8.59 -29.46
N LEU A 1032 6.34 -9.81 -29.93
CA LEU A 1032 7.13 -10.08 -31.15
C LEU A 1032 6.43 -9.54 -32.40
N LEU A 1033 7.20 -8.85 -33.25
CA LEU A 1033 6.69 -8.16 -34.44
C LEU A 1033 6.85 -8.94 -35.77
N SER A 1034 7.41 -10.16 -35.77
CA SER A 1034 7.49 -10.94 -37.01
C SER A 1034 6.11 -11.37 -37.49
N ALA A 1035 5.84 -11.21 -38.79
CA ALA A 1035 4.64 -11.71 -39.45
C ALA A 1035 4.80 -13.15 -39.99
N SER A 1036 6.00 -13.74 -39.91
CA SER A 1036 6.28 -15.07 -40.42
C SER A 1036 5.56 -16.15 -39.58
N ALA A 1037 4.72 -16.97 -40.22
CA ALA A 1037 3.89 -17.97 -39.54
C ALA A 1037 4.66 -19.03 -38.72
N GLY A 1038 5.98 -19.17 -38.94
CA GLY A 1038 6.86 -20.06 -38.16
C GLY A 1038 7.63 -19.39 -37.01
N GLU A 1039 7.56 -18.08 -36.83
CA GLU A 1039 8.49 -17.31 -35.97
C GLU A 1039 7.91 -16.76 -34.66
N GLU A 1040 6.81 -17.36 -34.18
CA GLU A 1040 6.13 -16.94 -32.93
C GLU A 1040 5.54 -15.51 -32.98
N GLY A 1041 5.17 -15.04 -34.18
CA GLY A 1041 4.59 -13.71 -34.39
C GLY A 1041 3.48 -13.36 -33.40
N GLY A 1042 3.57 -12.18 -32.80
CA GLY A 1042 2.56 -11.66 -31.88
C GLY A 1042 2.60 -12.20 -30.46
N LYS A 1043 3.42 -13.22 -30.14
CA LYS A 1043 3.55 -13.71 -28.75
C LYS A 1043 4.10 -12.61 -27.83
N CYS A 1044 3.54 -12.54 -26.62
CA CYS A 1044 4.05 -11.72 -25.52
C CYS A 1044 5.12 -12.47 -24.71
N ASN A 1045 5.96 -11.72 -23.98
CA ASN A 1045 6.82 -12.24 -22.90
C ASN A 1045 6.08 -12.67 -21.61
N ASP A 1046 4.76 -12.80 -21.65
CA ASP A 1046 3.90 -13.39 -20.61
C ASP A 1046 2.86 -14.26 -21.32
N GLY A 1047 2.69 -15.49 -20.86
CA GLY A 1047 1.94 -16.52 -21.59
C GLY A 1047 0.45 -16.20 -21.79
N ASP A 1048 -0.08 -15.28 -21.00
CA ASP A 1048 -1.50 -14.89 -20.95
C ASP A 1048 -1.93 -13.96 -22.13
N TYR A 1049 -1.02 -13.55 -23.03
CA TYR A 1049 -1.32 -12.53 -24.05
C TYR A 1049 -0.66 -12.76 -25.42
N SER A 1050 -1.37 -12.39 -26.50
CA SER A 1050 -0.79 -12.20 -27.84
C SER A 1050 -1.46 -11.06 -28.60
N ILE A 1051 -0.84 -10.61 -29.70
CA ILE A 1051 -1.38 -9.62 -30.63
C ILE A 1051 -1.40 -10.13 -32.07
N MET A 1052 -2.39 -9.69 -32.86
CA MET A 1052 -2.42 -9.91 -34.30
C MET A 1052 -1.35 -9.05 -34.98
N VAL A 1053 -0.54 -9.67 -35.84
CA VAL A 1053 0.56 -9.07 -36.62
C VAL A 1053 0.25 -9.25 -38.11
N PHE A 1054 0.60 -8.27 -38.94
CA PHE A 1054 0.25 -8.22 -40.37
C PHE A 1054 1.50 -8.18 -41.25
N GLU A 1055 1.46 -8.86 -42.40
CA GLU A 1055 2.48 -8.69 -43.45
C GLU A 1055 2.45 -7.24 -43.99
N ALA A 1056 3.61 -6.61 -44.10
CA ALA A 1056 3.76 -5.21 -44.47
C ALA A 1056 4.88 -5.01 -45.50
N LYS A 1057 4.69 -4.09 -46.45
CA LYS A 1057 5.70 -3.69 -47.44
C LYS A 1057 5.54 -2.21 -47.82
N VAL A 1058 6.57 -1.65 -48.46
CA VAL A 1058 6.56 -0.27 -49.01
C VAL A 1058 6.74 -0.36 -50.52
N ASP A 1059 6.02 0.49 -51.25
CA ASP A 1059 6.40 0.91 -52.59
C ASP A 1059 7.01 2.32 -52.50
N GLU A 1060 8.34 2.38 -52.51
CA GLU A 1060 9.08 3.66 -52.39
C GLU A 1060 8.93 4.52 -53.65
N ALA A 1061 8.60 3.94 -54.80
CA ALA A 1061 8.37 4.67 -56.05
C ALA A 1061 6.99 5.33 -56.08
N GLN A 1062 6.02 4.82 -55.31
CA GLN A 1062 4.67 5.38 -55.17
C GLN A 1062 4.45 6.14 -53.85
N ASP A 1063 5.41 6.17 -52.93
CA ASP A 1063 5.27 6.70 -51.56
C ASP A 1063 4.08 6.04 -50.81
N LEU A 1064 3.94 4.70 -50.91
CA LEU A 1064 2.81 3.96 -50.33
C LEU A 1064 3.24 2.80 -49.43
N VAL A 1065 2.57 2.70 -48.28
CA VAL A 1065 2.66 1.55 -47.37
C VAL A 1065 1.49 0.60 -47.65
N TYR A 1066 1.81 -0.65 -47.94
CA TYR A 1066 0.84 -1.71 -48.17
C TYR A 1066 0.86 -2.70 -47.00
N LEU A 1067 -0.32 -3.01 -46.47
CA LEU A 1067 -0.54 -4.11 -45.53
C LEU A 1067 -1.35 -5.20 -46.20
N LYS A 1068 -1.10 -6.46 -45.83
CA LYS A 1068 -1.93 -7.59 -46.24
C LYS A 1068 -3.09 -7.72 -45.26
N LEU A 1069 -4.31 -7.38 -45.70
CA LEU A 1069 -5.48 -7.25 -44.85
C LEU A 1069 -6.72 -7.88 -45.51
N PRO A 1070 -7.68 -8.40 -44.72
CA PRO A 1070 -9.02 -8.74 -45.19
C PRO A 1070 -9.85 -7.45 -45.39
N PRO A 1071 -11.10 -7.54 -45.86
CA PRO A 1071 -12.08 -6.45 -45.73
C PRO A 1071 -12.19 -5.93 -44.29
N SER A 1072 -12.47 -4.64 -44.13
CA SER A 1072 -12.53 -3.94 -42.83
C SER A 1072 -13.47 -4.63 -41.84
N GLU A 1073 -14.59 -5.13 -42.35
CA GLU A 1073 -15.69 -5.70 -41.61
C GLU A 1073 -15.28 -7.02 -40.93
N ALA A 1074 -14.44 -7.81 -41.61
CA ALA A 1074 -13.89 -9.06 -41.11
C ALA A 1074 -12.81 -8.84 -40.04
N LEU A 1075 -12.10 -7.71 -40.07
CA LEU A 1075 -11.14 -7.33 -39.04
C LEU A 1075 -11.84 -6.69 -37.83
N ASP A 1076 -12.82 -5.81 -38.07
CA ASP A 1076 -13.61 -5.13 -37.04
C ASP A 1076 -14.40 -6.13 -36.18
N ALA A 1077 -14.93 -7.20 -36.77
CA ALA A 1077 -15.55 -8.31 -36.03
C ALA A 1077 -14.64 -8.87 -34.91
N VAL A 1078 -13.32 -8.85 -35.10
CA VAL A 1078 -12.33 -9.29 -34.12
C VAL A 1078 -11.80 -8.13 -33.26
N LEU A 1079 -11.32 -7.05 -33.89
CA LEU A 1079 -10.44 -6.02 -33.32
C LEU A 1079 -11.04 -4.59 -33.24
N SER A 1080 -12.34 -4.41 -33.52
CA SER A 1080 -13.03 -3.11 -33.43
C SER A 1080 -12.68 -2.32 -32.16
N THR A 1081 -12.33 -1.04 -32.32
CA THR A 1081 -12.09 -0.14 -31.18
C THR A 1081 -13.35 0.05 -30.35
N SER A 1082 -14.50 0.22 -31.01
CA SER A 1082 -15.81 0.34 -30.39
C SER A 1082 -16.21 -0.91 -29.59
N LYS A 1083 -15.76 -2.11 -29.99
CA LYS A 1083 -15.97 -3.38 -29.28
C LYS A 1083 -15.11 -3.49 -28.02
N TRP A 1084 -13.85 -3.05 -28.08
CA TRP A 1084 -12.87 -3.28 -27.00
C TRP A 1084 -12.58 -2.08 -26.08
N MET A 1085 -13.01 -0.86 -26.46
CA MET A 1085 -12.90 0.32 -25.60
C MET A 1085 -13.56 0.10 -24.24
N LEU A 1086 -13.03 0.76 -23.21
CA LEU A 1086 -13.58 0.64 -21.85
C LEU A 1086 -14.97 1.30 -21.78
N ARG A 1087 -15.98 0.57 -21.30
CA ARG A 1087 -17.38 1.00 -21.21
C ARG A 1087 -18.03 0.66 -19.87
N ARG A 1088 -18.98 1.49 -19.44
CA ARG A 1088 -19.75 1.30 -18.20
C ARG A 1088 -20.60 0.03 -18.20
N ALA A 1089 -21.24 -0.26 -19.34
CA ALA A 1089 -22.08 -1.45 -19.47
C ALA A 1089 -21.29 -2.77 -19.32
N THR A 1090 -19.97 -2.76 -19.45
CA THR A 1090 -19.15 -3.97 -19.21
C THR A 1090 -19.03 -4.27 -17.72
N GLU A 1091 -18.84 -3.26 -16.86
CA GLU A 1091 -18.81 -3.48 -15.40
C GLU A 1091 -20.20 -3.89 -14.87
N GLU A 1092 -21.27 -3.30 -15.40
CA GLU A 1092 -22.65 -3.68 -15.06
C GLU A 1092 -22.99 -5.09 -15.60
N SER A 1093 -22.52 -5.47 -16.80
CA SER A 1093 -22.74 -6.81 -17.38
C SER A 1093 -21.91 -7.90 -16.70
N ASP A 1094 -20.63 -7.66 -16.41
CA ASP A 1094 -19.76 -8.64 -15.75
C ASP A 1094 -20.21 -8.89 -14.30
N ALA A 1095 -20.73 -7.85 -13.61
CA ALA A 1095 -21.37 -8.00 -12.30
C ALA A 1095 -22.71 -8.77 -12.33
N LEU A 1096 -23.44 -8.73 -13.45
CA LEU A 1096 -24.67 -9.51 -13.66
C LEU A 1096 -24.42 -10.93 -14.18
N ALA A 1097 -23.29 -11.19 -14.85
CA ALA A 1097 -23.01 -12.45 -15.53
C ALA A 1097 -22.42 -13.58 -14.64
N GLY A 1098 -22.16 -13.30 -13.36
CA GLY A 1098 -21.95 -14.35 -12.35
C GLY A 1098 -20.78 -15.32 -12.59
N GLY A 1099 -19.73 -14.90 -13.31
CA GLY A 1099 -18.50 -15.67 -13.46
C GLY A 1099 -18.51 -16.79 -14.50
N GLN A 1100 -19.50 -16.86 -15.40
CA GLN A 1100 -19.40 -17.77 -16.56
C GLN A 1100 -18.54 -17.18 -17.67
N LEU A 1101 -17.37 -17.80 -17.90
CA LEU A 1101 -16.51 -17.53 -19.06
C LEU A 1101 -17.27 -17.78 -20.37
N HIS A 1102 -17.39 -16.74 -21.21
CA HIS A 1102 -17.93 -16.88 -22.55
C HIS A 1102 -17.01 -17.74 -23.45
N SER A 1103 -17.33 -19.03 -23.58
CA SER A 1103 -16.98 -19.78 -24.78
C SER A 1103 -17.75 -19.18 -25.96
N VAL A 1104 -17.05 -18.53 -26.90
CA VAL A 1104 -17.67 -17.99 -28.11
C VAL A 1104 -18.04 -19.16 -29.02
N GLU A 1105 -19.32 -19.54 -29.00
CA GLU A 1105 -19.86 -20.53 -29.93
C GLU A 1105 -20.03 -19.85 -31.31
N ILE A 1106 -19.23 -20.29 -32.29
CA ILE A 1106 -19.25 -19.73 -33.64
C ILE A 1106 -20.44 -20.29 -34.40
N THR A 1107 -21.57 -19.58 -34.35
CA THR A 1107 -22.65 -19.77 -35.31
C THR A 1107 -22.23 -19.24 -36.68
N GLY A 1108 -22.39 -20.08 -37.72
CA GLY A 1108 -22.04 -19.71 -39.09
C GLY A 1108 -22.97 -18.63 -39.68
N PRO A 1109 -22.56 -17.98 -40.79
CA PRO A 1109 -23.42 -17.02 -41.48
C PRO A 1109 -24.70 -17.70 -42.00
N LEU A 1110 -25.82 -16.97 -41.95
CA LEU A 1110 -27.06 -17.37 -42.58
C LEU A 1110 -26.98 -17.12 -44.10
N ASP A 1111 -27.49 -18.08 -44.89
CA ASP A 1111 -27.40 -18.03 -46.35
C ASP A 1111 -28.19 -16.86 -46.97
N ALA A 1112 -27.67 -16.35 -48.09
CA ALA A 1112 -28.14 -15.13 -48.75
C ALA A 1112 -29.61 -15.16 -49.24
N GLU A 1113 -30.24 -16.33 -49.36
CA GLU A 1113 -31.65 -16.45 -49.79
C GLU A 1113 -32.66 -15.94 -48.75
N GLN A 1114 -32.27 -15.75 -47.48
CA GLN A 1114 -33.22 -15.35 -46.42
C GLN A 1114 -33.34 -13.83 -46.20
N LEU A 1115 -32.49 -13.01 -46.84
CA LEU A 1115 -32.55 -11.54 -46.72
C LEU A 1115 -33.47 -10.86 -47.74
N GLU A 1116 -33.80 -11.51 -48.86
CA GLU A 1116 -34.70 -10.97 -49.89
C GLU A 1116 -36.16 -11.48 -49.77
N ARG A 1117 -36.88 -11.12 -48.68
CA ARG A 1117 -38.36 -11.19 -48.61
C ARG A 1117 -38.99 -10.46 -47.41
N ALA A 1118 -38.88 -9.15 -47.37
CA ALA A 1118 -39.87 -8.33 -46.67
C ALA A 1118 -41.11 -8.13 -47.57
N PRO A 1119 -42.33 -8.27 -47.02
CA PRO A 1119 -43.42 -7.41 -47.47
C PRO A 1119 -44.17 -6.73 -46.32
N VAL A 1120 -44.51 -5.46 -46.53
CA VAL A 1120 -45.32 -4.62 -45.65
C VAL A 1120 -46.79 -5.07 -45.69
N GLY A 1121 -47.49 -5.13 -44.55
CA GLY A 1121 -48.94 -5.34 -44.54
C GLY A 1121 -49.60 -5.29 -43.15
N SER A 1122 -50.43 -4.28 -42.88
CA SER A 1122 -51.11 -4.07 -41.59
C SER A 1122 -52.64 -4.04 -41.68
N ALA A 1123 -53.32 -5.09 -41.23
CA ALA A 1123 -54.74 -5.09 -40.86
C ALA A 1123 -55.04 -6.23 -39.85
N LYS A 1124 -55.51 -6.02 -38.61
CA LYS A 1124 -56.88 -5.61 -38.18
C LYS A 1124 -58.02 -6.55 -38.63
N LYS A 1125 -58.50 -7.44 -37.73
CA LYS A 1125 -59.80 -7.29 -36.99
C LYS A 1125 -60.21 -8.52 -36.14
N LEU A 1126 -60.86 -8.22 -35.01
CA LEU A 1126 -61.86 -8.95 -34.17
C LEU A 1126 -61.91 -10.50 -34.12
N GLY A 1127 -62.20 -11.14 -32.97
CA GLY A 1127 -62.38 -10.66 -31.58
C GLY A 1127 -63.71 -11.00 -30.90
N ASN A 1128 -63.68 -11.14 -29.56
CA ASN A 1128 -64.79 -11.14 -28.58
C ASN A 1128 -64.17 -11.21 -27.16
N LYS A 1129 -64.70 -10.64 -26.07
CA LYS A 1129 -65.94 -9.86 -25.86
C LYS A 1129 -65.81 -8.87 -24.68
N VAL A 1130 -66.52 -7.74 -24.80
CA VAL A 1130 -67.16 -6.94 -23.71
C VAL A 1130 -66.28 -6.06 -22.78
N SER A 1131 -66.85 -4.89 -22.47
CA SER A 1131 -66.38 -3.74 -21.67
C SER A 1131 -67.15 -3.69 -20.30
N PRO A 1132 -67.09 -2.66 -19.42
CA PRO A 1132 -66.50 -1.30 -19.45
C PRO A 1132 -65.63 -1.00 -18.18
N THR A 1133 -65.33 0.22 -17.65
CA THR A 1133 -65.83 1.60 -17.86
C THR A 1133 -64.80 2.69 -17.48
N VAL A 1134 -64.57 3.63 -18.40
CA VAL A 1134 -64.37 5.11 -18.25
C VAL A 1134 -63.67 5.74 -17.02
N LYS A 1135 -62.62 6.55 -17.32
CA LYS A 1135 -62.15 7.84 -16.73
C LYS A 1135 -62.65 8.32 -15.34
N ALA A 1136 -61.69 8.61 -14.45
CA ALA A 1136 -61.57 9.80 -13.55
C ALA A 1136 -60.19 9.70 -12.83
N SER A 1137 -59.29 10.68 -12.61
CA SER A 1137 -59.30 12.15 -12.40
C SER A 1137 -59.42 12.59 -10.93
N CYS A 1138 -58.59 13.58 -10.51
CA CYS A 1138 -58.20 13.89 -9.11
C CYS A 1138 -57.27 12.81 -8.52
N GLY A 1139 -56.25 13.06 -7.68
CA GLY A 1139 -55.86 14.23 -6.87
C GLY A 1139 -55.59 13.74 -5.43
N GLN A 1140 -54.68 14.27 -4.60
CA GLN A 1140 -53.77 15.43 -4.69
C GLN A 1140 -52.51 15.18 -3.82
N GLY A 1141 -51.36 15.78 -4.17
CA GLY A 1141 -50.19 15.97 -3.27
C GLY A 1141 -49.44 14.73 -2.76
N SER A 1142 -48.32 14.84 -2.02
CA SER A 1142 -47.35 15.95 -1.87
C SER A 1142 -46.16 15.53 -0.95
N VAL A 1143 -44.94 16.05 -1.18
CA VAL A 1143 -44.01 16.68 -0.17
C VAL A 1143 -43.74 15.90 1.15
N LEU A 1144 -42.51 15.58 1.59
CA LEU A 1144 -41.12 15.91 1.21
C LEU A 1144 -40.11 14.87 1.80
N ASP A 1145 -38.86 14.93 1.34
CA ASP A 1145 -37.55 14.59 1.95
C ASP A 1145 -37.44 13.62 3.15
N TRP A 1146 -36.60 12.58 2.98
CA TRP A 1146 -35.18 12.60 3.41
C TRP A 1146 -34.31 11.90 2.36
#